data_AF-A0A068TW56-F1
#
_entry.id   AF-A0A068TW56-F1
#
_cell.length_a   1.000
_cell.length_b   1.000
_cell.length_c   1.000
_cell.angle_alpha   90.00
_cell.angle_beta   90.00
_cell.angle_gamma   90.00
#
_symmetry.space_group_name_H-M   'P 1'
#
loop_
_entity.id
_entity.type
_entity.pdbx_description
1 polymer ?
#
loop_
_entity_poly.entity_id
_entity_poly.type
_entity_poly.pdbx_seq_one_letter_code
_entity_poly.pdbx_strand_id
1 'polypeptide(L)'
;MSFLYLNVLCLIGDVSFLYDTNGLSLLRQRVLRKPVIVIVINNQGGAIFSLLPYAKLTDHKILDQFFYTSHDVAIGDLCMAHGYMKHAQVQTKKELGEALLTAQQENCDYVIEVKSCIDNTATFHSHLGASISQAIDHSLGVLSKLSQSETTLHGSSSIRISKMEYSLYRIPLRAPPTSSSGNNNSSIFYREGFVISLCLEGGGTGFGEVAPLEIHRENLLEVEEQLRFLIHVIEGRESTYFLSLLNGSISSWIWNCLGISPDSLFPSVRCGLEMAILNAIAASKSSSLIDIFHPRTGELHTKGTAVKICGLIDSIGGPTDMASAASALVEEGFAAIKIKVARRSNPIEDAMVIQEVRRKVGNHVEIRVDANRGWTFSEAAEFANLVKNCNLQYIEEPVKDEDDIVKFCEETNLPVALDETVNNTRANPLEVINNYTHSGIVAVVIKPSMLGGFENAALVAQWAQKQGKMAIVSATFESGLGLSAYTQFSSYLNLQNAEIRRLMKKERSLCLAHGLGTYKWLKEDLSVKPAEVHFNSNNGFVGASVVDTAQFLQRFQVNQNVIVRTFDEEQVRNYQLPVDFEGVSYSINVLETGKRVGDYVFVFLHGFLGRGEDWIPIMKAFSRSVRCIAIDLPGHARSDVKYQADNGSMKRHSLSVDAIAGMLCKFITNVTSEKVILVGYSMGARIALHMALKYDDKIDGAVIISGSPGLTDPGARKFRRAKDDFRASSLVSHGLEHFLGAWYVEEIWNSLRSHPHFSEIVTDRLQHDDLHTLAKVLSDSSIGRQQPLWEDLKQCNLPLLLIVGEDDAKFKQIAKRMLHKISHSTRMKATPAIVEVPKSGHAAHLENPLHVIYSLRQFLNRVKTLSSLQTQNAVVDSHRDIPRQVSKTM
;
A
#
# COMPACT_ATOMS: atom_id res chain seq x y z
N MET A 1 -32.72 -0.43 -18.78
CA MET A 1 -32.48 -1.05 -20.11
C MET A 1 -32.07 0.05 -21.08
N SER A 2 -30.79 0.12 -21.43
CA SER A 2 -30.28 0.95 -22.54
C SER A 2 -28.99 0.33 -23.06
N PHE A 3 -29.11 -0.72 -23.86
CA PHE A 3 -27.98 -1.24 -24.63
C PHE A 3 -27.65 -0.20 -25.72
N LEU A 4 -26.69 0.68 -25.46
CA LEU A 4 -26.01 1.43 -26.51
C LEU A 4 -25.34 0.41 -27.44
N TYR A 5 -25.74 0.39 -28.71
CA TYR A 5 -25.14 -0.43 -29.76
C TYR A 5 -23.69 0.03 -29.98
N LEU A 6 -22.74 -0.54 -29.23
CA LEU A 6 -21.31 -0.31 -29.43
C LEU A 6 -20.83 -1.15 -30.61
N ASN A 7 -20.47 -0.50 -31.72
CA ASN A 7 -19.68 -1.08 -32.81
C ASN A 7 -18.31 -1.53 -32.30
N VAL A 8 -17.73 -2.54 -32.92
CA VAL A 8 -16.36 -2.97 -32.63
C VAL A 8 -15.41 -2.06 -33.41
N LEU A 9 -14.46 -1.42 -32.72
CA LEU A 9 -13.44 -0.58 -33.34
C LEU A 9 -12.12 -1.34 -33.45
N CYS A 10 -11.54 -1.38 -34.64
CA CYS A 10 -10.21 -1.93 -34.92
C CYS A 10 -9.32 -0.81 -35.44
N LEU A 11 -8.12 -0.66 -34.89
CA LEU A 11 -7.10 0.27 -35.37
C LEU A 11 -5.90 -0.55 -35.86
N ILE A 12 -5.50 -0.33 -37.10
CA ILE A 12 -4.46 -1.14 -37.75
C ILE A 12 -3.62 -0.27 -38.70
N GLY A 13 -2.36 -0.65 -38.93
CA GLY A 13 -1.52 -0.04 -39.96
C GLY A 13 -1.81 -0.61 -41.35
N ASP A 14 -1.56 0.18 -42.39
CA ASP A 14 -1.67 -0.20 -43.80
C ASP A 14 -1.02 -1.55 -44.16
N VAL A 15 0.26 -1.78 -43.82
CA VAL A 15 0.96 -3.03 -44.17
C VAL A 15 0.30 -4.24 -43.51
N SER A 16 -0.09 -4.11 -42.24
CA SER A 16 -0.79 -5.18 -41.52
C SER A 16 -2.19 -5.42 -42.08
N PHE A 17 -2.88 -4.36 -42.50
CA PHE A 17 -4.18 -4.45 -43.16
C PHE A 17 -4.08 -5.16 -44.52
N LEU A 18 -3.05 -4.82 -45.31
CA LEU A 18 -2.76 -5.47 -46.60
C LEU A 18 -2.33 -6.94 -46.45
N TYR A 19 -1.73 -7.30 -45.31
CA TYR A 19 -1.39 -8.69 -45.04
C TYR A 19 -2.63 -9.57 -44.77
N ASP A 20 -3.70 -9.00 -44.20
CA ASP A 20 -4.93 -9.72 -43.86
C ASP A 20 -6.19 -9.16 -44.55
N THR A 21 -6.12 -8.97 -45.86
CA THR A 21 -7.28 -8.53 -46.66
C THR A 21 -8.39 -9.58 -46.70
N ASN A 22 -8.06 -10.86 -46.49
CA ASN A 22 -9.02 -11.96 -46.37
C ASN A 22 -10.00 -11.75 -45.20
N GLY A 23 -9.59 -11.03 -44.16
CA GLY A 23 -10.47 -10.59 -43.07
C GLY A 23 -11.70 -9.84 -43.57
N LEU A 24 -11.58 -9.01 -44.61
CA LEU A 24 -12.71 -8.28 -45.21
C LEU A 24 -13.75 -9.23 -45.82
N SER A 25 -13.30 -10.30 -46.48
CA SER A 25 -14.19 -11.34 -47.01
C SER A 25 -14.90 -12.13 -45.90
N LEU A 26 -14.20 -12.39 -44.77
CA LEU A 26 -14.77 -13.09 -43.61
C LEU A 26 -15.83 -12.25 -42.89
N LEU A 27 -15.62 -10.92 -42.81
CA LEU A 27 -16.60 -10.00 -42.26
C LEU A 27 -17.95 -10.14 -42.98
N ARG A 28 -17.94 -10.30 -44.29
CA ARG A 28 -19.15 -10.50 -45.10
C ARG A 28 -19.86 -11.85 -44.86
N GLN A 29 -19.10 -12.93 -44.64
CA GLN A 29 -19.66 -14.28 -44.56
C GLN A 29 -20.35 -14.59 -43.22
N ARG A 30 -20.10 -13.80 -42.17
CA ARG A 30 -20.65 -14.03 -40.82
C ARG A 30 -21.79 -13.04 -40.52
N VAL A 31 -23.04 -13.49 -40.69
CA VAL A 31 -24.25 -12.65 -40.59
C VAL A 31 -24.66 -12.33 -39.13
N LEU A 32 -24.16 -13.08 -38.13
CA LEU A 32 -24.47 -12.87 -36.71
C LEU A 32 -23.29 -12.27 -35.94
N ARG A 33 -23.01 -10.97 -36.15
CA ARG A 33 -22.02 -10.23 -35.36
C ARG A 33 -22.34 -8.73 -35.30
N LYS A 34 -21.63 -8.03 -34.43
CA LYS A 34 -21.64 -6.56 -34.40
C LYS A 34 -20.87 -5.99 -35.59
N PRO A 35 -21.27 -4.82 -36.12
CA PRO A 35 -20.50 -4.11 -37.15
C PRO A 35 -19.10 -3.75 -36.66
N VAL A 36 -18.13 -3.80 -37.57
CA VAL A 36 -16.73 -3.48 -37.30
C VAL A 36 -16.33 -2.22 -38.07
N ILE A 37 -15.83 -1.23 -37.35
CA ILE A 37 -15.18 -0.05 -37.91
C ILE A 37 -13.68 -0.30 -37.87
N VAL A 38 -13.03 -0.36 -39.04
CA VAL A 38 -11.58 -0.54 -39.18
C VAL A 38 -10.97 0.81 -39.53
N ILE A 39 -10.21 1.39 -38.61
CA ILE A 39 -9.38 2.55 -38.88
C ILE A 39 -8.02 2.05 -39.38
N VAL A 40 -7.69 2.37 -40.63
CA VAL A 40 -6.40 2.04 -41.24
C VAL A 40 -5.52 3.29 -41.24
N ILE A 41 -4.41 3.26 -40.50
CA ILE A 41 -3.39 4.30 -40.57
C ILE A 41 -2.52 4.01 -41.80
N ASN A 42 -2.76 4.76 -42.87
CA ASN A 42 -2.06 4.60 -44.14
C ASN A 42 -0.94 5.63 -44.27
N ASN A 43 0.29 5.17 -44.11
CA ASN A 43 1.52 5.95 -44.29
C ASN A 43 2.33 5.48 -45.50
N GLN A 44 1.76 4.63 -46.35
CA GLN A 44 2.40 3.99 -47.50
C GLN A 44 3.56 3.06 -47.12
N GLY A 45 3.49 2.47 -45.93
CA GLY A 45 4.38 1.40 -45.52
C GLY A 45 5.54 1.79 -44.61
N GLY A 46 5.44 1.41 -43.33
CA GLY A 46 6.61 1.26 -42.46
C GLY A 46 7.08 2.52 -41.72
N ALA A 47 6.23 3.55 -41.55
CA ALA A 47 6.58 4.77 -40.82
C ALA A 47 7.11 4.57 -39.39
N ILE A 48 6.88 3.42 -38.75
CA ILE A 48 7.43 3.13 -37.42
C ILE A 48 8.96 3.19 -37.42
N PHE A 49 9.60 2.77 -38.52
CA PHE A 49 11.05 2.71 -38.58
C PHE A 49 11.69 4.09 -38.64
N SER A 50 10.99 5.12 -39.16
CA SER A 50 11.45 6.52 -39.11
C SER A 50 11.44 7.11 -37.68
N LEU A 51 10.73 6.46 -36.75
CA LEU A 51 10.63 6.88 -35.35
C LEU A 51 11.66 6.23 -34.44
N LEU A 52 12.39 5.21 -34.93
CA LEU A 52 13.37 4.48 -34.13
C LEU A 52 14.75 5.17 -34.13
N PRO A 53 15.56 5.03 -33.06
CA PRO A 53 16.83 5.74 -32.93
C PRO A 53 17.80 5.55 -34.11
N TYR A 54 17.79 4.36 -34.73
CA TYR A 54 18.69 4.02 -35.82
C TYR A 54 18.35 4.72 -37.15
N ALA A 55 17.13 5.26 -37.32
CA ALA A 55 16.76 5.98 -38.54
C ALA A 55 17.66 7.21 -38.78
N LYS A 56 18.15 7.84 -37.70
CA LYS A 56 19.11 8.94 -37.76
C LYS A 56 20.52 8.52 -38.16
N LEU A 57 20.83 7.23 -38.03
CA LEU A 57 22.15 6.64 -38.26
C LEU A 57 22.23 5.87 -39.59
N THR A 58 21.10 5.75 -40.30
CA THR A 58 20.95 4.88 -41.46
C THR A 58 20.61 5.73 -42.68
N ASP A 59 21.29 5.50 -43.80
CA ASP A 59 21.00 6.19 -45.06
C ASP A 59 19.56 5.92 -45.50
N HIS A 60 18.87 6.95 -46.00
CA HIS A 60 17.47 6.85 -46.44
C HIS A 60 17.29 5.74 -47.49
N LYS A 61 18.27 5.53 -48.37
CA LYS A 61 18.24 4.45 -49.37
C LYS A 61 18.19 3.06 -48.73
N ILE A 62 18.83 2.88 -47.58
CA ILE A 62 18.81 1.61 -46.84
C ILE A 62 17.45 1.42 -46.16
N LEU A 63 16.87 2.50 -45.60
CA LEU A 63 15.54 2.46 -45.03
C LEU A 63 14.49 2.11 -46.10
N ASP A 64 14.53 2.78 -47.25
CA ASP A 64 13.64 2.53 -48.38
C ASP A 64 13.80 1.10 -48.95
N GLN A 65 15.02 0.56 -48.95
CA GLN A 65 15.31 -0.75 -49.53
C GLN A 65 14.96 -1.93 -48.59
N PHE A 66 15.20 -1.80 -47.29
CA PHE A 66 15.16 -2.94 -46.37
C PHE A 66 14.14 -2.81 -45.22
N PHE A 67 13.68 -1.61 -44.91
CA PHE A 67 12.82 -1.36 -43.75
C PHE A 67 11.41 -0.96 -44.15
N TYR A 68 11.25 -0.04 -45.11
CA TYR A 68 9.94 0.35 -45.58
C TYR A 68 9.36 -0.70 -46.53
N THR A 69 8.10 -1.02 -46.32
CA THR A 69 7.33 -1.91 -47.20
C THR A 69 6.41 -1.04 -48.05
N SER A 70 7.03 -0.23 -48.91
CA SER A 70 6.32 0.76 -49.71
C SER A 70 5.28 0.10 -50.61
N HIS A 71 4.08 0.68 -50.65
CA HIS A 71 3.00 0.18 -51.49
C HIS A 71 2.20 1.34 -52.09
N ASP A 72 1.57 1.07 -53.23
CA ASP A 72 0.66 2.00 -53.91
C ASP A 72 -0.76 1.43 -54.03
N VAL A 73 -1.15 0.62 -53.04
CA VAL A 73 -2.48 0.01 -53.00
C VAL A 73 -3.54 1.04 -52.65
N ALA A 74 -4.51 1.22 -53.55
CA ALA A 74 -5.73 1.96 -53.27
C ALA A 74 -6.64 1.15 -52.34
N ILE A 75 -6.66 1.49 -51.04
CA ILE A 75 -7.46 0.78 -50.03
C ILE A 75 -8.96 0.84 -50.35
N GLY A 76 -9.44 1.93 -50.94
CA GLY A 76 -10.82 2.04 -51.43
C GLY A 76 -11.17 1.00 -52.48
N ASP A 77 -10.30 0.82 -53.49
CA ASP A 77 -10.49 -0.17 -54.56
C ASP A 77 -10.43 -1.60 -54.02
N LEU A 78 -9.56 -1.84 -53.04
CA LEU A 78 -9.48 -3.09 -52.32
C LEU A 78 -10.79 -3.37 -51.55
N CYS A 79 -11.33 -2.38 -50.82
CA CYS A 79 -12.62 -2.49 -50.16
C CYS A 79 -13.77 -2.79 -51.14
N MET A 80 -13.73 -2.18 -52.34
CA MET A 80 -14.68 -2.47 -53.42
C MET A 80 -14.53 -3.92 -53.93
N ALA A 81 -13.31 -4.38 -54.18
CA ALA A 81 -13.01 -5.73 -54.66
C ALA A 81 -13.50 -6.82 -53.69
N HIS A 82 -13.50 -6.54 -52.38
CA HIS A 82 -14.02 -7.46 -51.35
C HIS A 82 -15.56 -7.42 -51.17
N GLY A 83 -16.29 -6.78 -52.10
CA GLY A 83 -17.75 -6.83 -52.15
C GLY A 83 -18.43 -5.56 -51.65
N TYR A 84 -17.91 -4.39 -52.03
CA TYR A 84 -18.46 -3.06 -51.69
C TYR A 84 -18.49 -2.76 -50.18
N MET A 85 -17.37 -3.00 -49.47
CA MET A 85 -17.21 -2.49 -48.12
C MET A 85 -17.17 -0.96 -48.14
N LYS A 86 -17.90 -0.29 -47.22
CA LYS A 86 -17.88 1.17 -47.14
C LYS A 86 -16.48 1.65 -46.75
N HIS A 87 -16.02 2.67 -47.45
CA HIS A 87 -14.70 3.26 -47.25
C HIS A 87 -14.82 4.79 -47.20
N ALA A 88 -14.03 5.40 -46.34
CA ALA A 88 -13.80 6.84 -46.32
C ALA A 88 -12.33 7.11 -46.10
N GLN A 89 -11.75 8.00 -46.91
CA GLN A 89 -10.40 8.50 -46.69
C GLN A 89 -10.48 9.84 -45.96
N VAL A 90 -9.70 10.00 -44.91
CA VAL A 90 -9.65 11.20 -44.07
C VAL A 90 -8.21 11.66 -43.88
N GLN A 91 -8.03 12.97 -43.76
CA GLN A 91 -6.73 13.62 -43.57
C GLN A 91 -6.69 14.50 -42.32
N THR A 92 -7.86 14.92 -41.81
CA THR A 92 -7.94 15.78 -40.62
C THR A 92 -8.66 15.12 -39.45
N LYS A 93 -8.37 15.58 -38.24
CA LYS A 93 -9.05 15.12 -37.01
C LYS A 93 -10.57 15.36 -37.07
N LYS A 94 -10.99 16.44 -37.72
CA LYS A 94 -12.40 16.78 -37.91
C LYS A 94 -13.08 15.77 -38.83
N GLU A 95 -12.48 15.48 -39.99
CA GLU A 95 -12.96 14.46 -40.93
C GLU A 95 -13.02 13.07 -40.30
N LEU A 96 -12.02 12.68 -39.50
CA LEU A 96 -12.06 11.43 -38.76
C LEU A 96 -13.25 11.36 -37.79
N GLY A 97 -13.53 12.46 -37.07
CA GLY A 97 -14.71 12.56 -36.20
C GLY A 97 -16.03 12.42 -36.97
N GLU A 98 -16.15 13.07 -38.12
CA GLU A 98 -17.32 12.99 -38.99
C GLU A 98 -17.51 11.59 -39.60
N ALA A 99 -16.43 10.95 -40.05
CA ALA A 99 -16.45 9.58 -40.56
C ALA A 99 -16.82 8.56 -39.47
N LEU A 100 -16.32 8.72 -38.25
CA LEU A 100 -16.69 7.86 -37.12
C LEU A 100 -18.16 8.00 -36.75
N LEU A 101 -18.70 9.21 -36.72
CA LEU A 101 -20.12 9.46 -36.49
C LEU A 101 -20.99 8.84 -37.59
N THR A 102 -20.59 9.00 -38.84
CA THR A 102 -21.28 8.41 -40.00
C THR A 102 -21.29 6.88 -39.90
N ALA A 103 -20.14 6.26 -39.63
CA ALA A 103 -20.02 4.81 -39.48
C ALA A 103 -20.85 4.26 -38.30
N GLN A 104 -20.96 5.03 -37.20
CA GLN A 104 -21.80 4.68 -36.06
C GLN A 104 -23.30 4.77 -36.38
N GLN A 105 -23.73 5.83 -37.08
CA GLN A 105 -25.13 6.04 -37.46
C GLN A 105 -25.63 5.00 -38.46
N GLU A 106 -24.78 4.61 -39.42
CA GLU A 106 -25.15 3.65 -40.47
C GLU A 106 -25.11 2.19 -40.01
N ASN A 107 -24.50 1.91 -38.85
CA ASN A 107 -24.47 0.60 -38.19
C ASN A 107 -24.05 -0.55 -39.13
N CYS A 108 -23.01 -0.31 -39.94
CA CYS A 108 -22.46 -1.27 -40.89
C CYS A 108 -20.94 -1.37 -40.77
N ASP A 109 -20.32 -2.35 -41.43
CA ASP A 109 -18.87 -2.41 -41.49
C ASP A 109 -18.31 -1.26 -42.30
N TYR A 110 -17.24 -0.66 -41.80
CA TYR A 110 -16.71 0.57 -42.36
C TYR A 110 -15.20 0.59 -42.25
N VAL A 111 -14.50 0.88 -43.35
CA VAL A 111 -13.07 1.15 -43.36
C VAL A 111 -12.82 2.65 -43.43
N ILE A 112 -12.20 3.21 -42.40
CA ILE A 112 -11.78 4.61 -42.38
C ILE A 112 -10.27 4.64 -42.57
N GLU A 113 -9.84 5.07 -43.75
CA GLU A 113 -8.43 5.23 -44.07
C GLU A 113 -7.96 6.61 -43.64
N VAL A 114 -7.08 6.66 -42.64
CA VAL A 114 -6.42 7.89 -42.19
C VAL A 114 -5.11 8.01 -42.96
N LYS A 115 -5.06 8.93 -43.91
CA LYS A 115 -3.83 9.17 -44.67
C LYS A 115 -2.85 9.97 -43.83
N SER A 116 -1.65 9.44 -43.70
CA SER A 116 -0.51 10.09 -43.05
C SER A 116 0.70 10.11 -43.99
N CYS A 117 1.68 10.94 -43.66
CA CYS A 117 2.97 10.99 -44.34
C CYS A 117 4.06 10.60 -43.34
N ILE A 118 4.98 9.74 -43.77
CA ILE A 118 6.12 9.26 -42.95
C ILE A 118 6.91 10.45 -42.40
N ASP A 119 7.27 11.39 -43.26
CA ASP A 119 8.05 12.57 -42.89
C ASP A 119 7.28 13.49 -41.93
N ASN A 120 6.02 13.80 -42.22
CA ASN A 120 5.21 14.64 -41.34
C ASN A 120 5.04 14.02 -39.95
N THR A 121 4.91 12.69 -39.89
CA THR A 121 4.81 11.94 -38.62
C THR A 121 6.13 11.99 -37.87
N ALA A 122 7.25 11.72 -38.54
CA ALA A 122 8.58 11.80 -37.96
C ALA A 122 8.91 13.22 -37.47
N THR A 123 8.59 14.24 -38.26
CA THR A 123 8.75 15.65 -37.93
C THR A 123 7.88 16.05 -36.74
N PHE A 124 6.60 15.63 -36.69
CA PHE A 124 5.74 15.88 -35.54
C PHE A 124 6.27 15.22 -34.27
N HIS A 125 6.68 13.95 -34.32
CA HIS A 125 7.27 13.24 -33.19
C HIS A 125 8.63 13.83 -32.78
N SER A 126 9.42 14.32 -33.75
CA SER A 126 10.66 15.04 -33.49
C SER A 126 10.40 16.39 -32.82
N HIS A 127 9.39 17.15 -33.25
CA HIS A 127 8.97 18.39 -32.59
C HIS A 127 8.40 18.15 -31.20
N LEU A 128 7.61 17.09 -31.02
CA LEU A 128 7.09 16.68 -29.72
C LEU A 128 8.24 16.24 -28.81
N GLY A 129 9.16 15.42 -29.31
CA GLY A 129 10.37 15.01 -28.62
C GLY A 129 11.26 16.19 -28.26
N ALA A 130 11.46 17.15 -29.17
CA ALA A 130 12.20 18.39 -28.93
C ALA A 130 11.47 19.30 -27.94
N SER A 131 10.14 19.38 -27.96
CA SER A 131 9.35 20.15 -27.00
C SER A 131 9.37 19.52 -25.62
N ILE A 132 9.33 18.18 -25.55
CA ILE A 132 9.49 17.42 -24.31
C ILE A 132 10.92 17.58 -23.80
N SER A 133 11.94 17.41 -24.63
CA SER A 133 13.34 17.66 -24.28
C SER A 133 13.54 19.10 -23.87
N GLN A 134 12.96 20.09 -24.54
CA GLN A 134 13.06 21.49 -24.15
C GLN A 134 12.29 21.79 -22.87
N ALA A 135 11.16 21.15 -22.61
CA ALA A 135 10.44 21.26 -21.34
C ALA A 135 11.22 20.57 -20.21
N ILE A 136 11.86 19.43 -20.49
CA ILE A 136 12.76 18.72 -19.58
C ILE A 136 14.02 19.54 -19.35
N ASP A 137 14.68 20.09 -20.36
CA ASP A 137 15.87 20.92 -20.30
C ASP A 137 15.57 22.30 -19.73
N HIS A 138 14.36 22.82 -19.89
CA HIS A 138 13.91 24.02 -19.20
C HIS A 138 13.61 23.70 -17.74
N SER A 139 13.03 22.54 -17.42
CA SER A 139 12.80 22.11 -16.04
C SER A 139 14.13 21.78 -15.35
N LEU A 140 15.02 21.03 -15.99
CA LEU A 140 16.41 20.75 -15.62
C LEU A 140 17.27 22.01 -15.67
N GLY A 141 16.94 22.97 -16.53
CA GLY A 141 17.58 24.29 -16.67
C GLY A 141 17.20 25.22 -15.55
N VAL A 142 15.93 25.19 -15.12
CA VAL A 142 15.42 25.83 -13.91
C VAL A 142 16.02 25.12 -12.70
N LEU A 143 16.04 23.79 -12.66
CA LEU A 143 16.69 23.00 -11.59
C LEU A 143 18.21 23.22 -11.54
N SER A 144 18.89 23.39 -12.68
CA SER A 144 20.33 23.61 -12.76
C SER A 144 20.73 25.06 -12.50
N LYS A 145 19.89 26.04 -12.87
CA LYS A 145 20.01 27.41 -12.39
C LYS A 145 19.63 27.55 -10.92
N LEU A 146 18.80 26.64 -10.38
CA LEU A 146 18.58 26.40 -8.95
C LEU A 146 19.69 25.59 -8.29
N SER A 147 20.69 25.13 -9.07
CA SER A 147 21.84 24.37 -8.60
C SER A 147 23.20 24.90 -9.07
N GLN A 148 23.34 26.16 -9.47
CA GLN A 148 24.66 26.75 -9.80
C GLN A 148 25.62 26.93 -8.60
N SER A 149 25.36 26.25 -7.47
CA SER A 149 26.33 25.93 -6.42
C SER A 149 26.79 24.45 -6.46
N GLU A 150 26.37 23.65 -7.45
CA GLU A 150 26.60 22.21 -7.57
C GLU A 150 27.55 21.86 -8.74
N THR A 151 28.53 22.70 -9.05
CA THR A 151 29.62 22.34 -9.99
C THR A 151 30.60 21.28 -9.44
N THR A 152 30.20 20.52 -8.42
CA THR A 152 30.90 19.31 -7.91
C THR A 152 30.04 18.05 -7.85
N LEU A 153 28.80 18.02 -8.39
CA LEU A 153 27.95 16.82 -8.38
C LEU A 153 27.93 16.07 -9.73
N HIS A 154 29.11 15.82 -10.30
CA HIS A 154 29.30 14.64 -11.15
C HIS A 154 29.53 13.42 -10.25
N GLY A 155 28.45 12.94 -9.65
CA GLY A 155 28.43 11.73 -8.82
C GLY A 155 27.01 11.33 -8.48
N SER A 156 26.52 10.27 -9.12
CA SER A 156 25.38 9.48 -8.64
C SER A 156 25.67 9.02 -7.20
N SER A 157 25.29 9.82 -6.20
CA SER A 157 25.49 9.47 -4.80
C SER A 157 24.22 8.82 -4.27
N SER A 158 24.06 7.53 -4.59
CA SER A 158 23.20 6.63 -3.81
C SER A 158 23.64 6.70 -2.34
N ILE A 159 22.69 6.90 -1.43
CA ILE A 159 22.93 6.87 0.01
C ILE A 159 22.42 5.54 0.52
N ARG A 160 23.21 4.79 1.28
CA ARG A 160 22.73 3.54 1.88
C ARG A 160 22.19 3.78 3.29
N ILE A 161 21.15 3.07 3.66
CA ILE A 161 20.63 3.09 5.03
C ILE A 161 21.45 2.09 5.85
N SER A 162 22.17 2.60 6.86
CA SER A 162 23.05 1.77 7.69
C SER A 162 22.33 1.12 8.86
N LYS A 163 21.32 1.78 9.42
CA LYS A 163 20.57 1.28 10.57
C LYS A 163 19.18 1.91 10.67
N MET A 164 18.21 1.14 11.15
CA MET A 164 16.92 1.65 11.62
C MET A 164 16.62 1.07 13.01
N GLU A 165 16.14 1.91 13.92
CA GLU A 165 15.70 1.54 15.27
C GLU A 165 14.33 2.16 15.55
N TYR A 166 13.60 1.60 16.52
CA TYR A 166 12.41 2.26 17.03
C TYR A 166 12.23 2.07 18.54
N SER A 167 11.49 3.00 19.16
CA SER A 167 11.11 2.94 20.57
C SER A 167 9.64 3.30 20.75
N LEU A 168 8.92 2.55 21.58
CA LEU A 168 7.57 2.85 22.04
C LEU A 168 7.64 4.01 23.04
N TYR A 169 6.91 5.08 22.77
CA TYR A 169 6.71 6.19 23.70
C TYR A 169 5.28 6.19 24.26
N ARG A 170 5.12 6.81 25.42
CA ARG A 170 3.83 7.08 26.05
C ARG A 170 3.85 8.44 26.74
N ILE A 171 3.02 9.36 26.27
CA ILE A 171 2.94 10.75 26.77
C ILE A 171 1.57 10.97 27.44
N PRO A 172 1.50 11.42 28.69
CA PRO A 172 0.22 11.76 29.33
C PRO A 172 -0.47 12.96 28.66
N LEU A 173 -1.79 12.89 28.50
CA LEU A 173 -2.62 13.99 27.99
C LEU A 173 -3.20 14.86 29.11
N ARG A 174 -3.42 16.15 28.83
CA ARG A 174 -4.09 17.11 29.73
C ARG A 174 -5.60 16.93 29.79
N ALA A 175 -6.18 16.44 28.70
CA ALA A 175 -7.60 16.19 28.53
C ALA A 175 -7.78 14.95 27.62
N PRO A 176 -8.94 14.27 27.67
CA PRO A 176 -9.24 13.19 26.72
C PRO A 176 -9.11 13.66 25.26
N PRO A 177 -8.74 12.77 24.32
CA PRO A 177 -8.83 13.07 22.89
C PRO A 177 -10.27 13.38 22.49
N THR A 178 -10.44 14.36 21.60
CA THR A 178 -11.77 14.82 21.11
C THR A 178 -12.56 13.76 20.33
N SER A 179 -11.93 12.63 19.97
CA SER A 179 -12.56 11.48 19.31
C SER A 179 -13.13 10.44 20.29
N SER A 180 -12.81 10.51 21.58
CA SER A 180 -13.21 9.47 22.54
C SER A 180 -14.70 9.56 22.88
N SER A 181 -15.48 8.56 22.45
CA SER A 181 -16.86 8.38 22.92
C SER A 181 -16.83 7.98 24.41
N GLY A 182 -17.54 8.74 25.25
CA GLY A 182 -17.36 8.78 26.69
C GLY A 182 -17.76 7.51 27.45
N ASN A 183 -16.90 6.48 27.44
CA ASN A 183 -17.11 5.27 28.24
C ASN A 183 -15.84 4.65 28.86
N ASN A 184 -14.73 5.39 28.95
CA ASN A 184 -13.55 4.93 29.67
C ASN A 184 -13.46 5.56 31.07
N ASN A 185 -13.64 4.73 32.11
CA ASN A 185 -13.44 5.04 33.53
C ASN A 185 -11.98 5.37 33.91
N SER A 186 -11.10 5.65 32.95
CA SER A 186 -9.72 6.05 33.21
C SER A 186 -9.65 7.56 33.45
N SER A 187 -9.09 7.97 34.58
CA SER A 187 -8.81 9.39 34.88
C SER A 187 -7.58 9.93 34.13
N ILE A 188 -6.82 9.07 33.45
CA ILE A 188 -5.58 9.43 32.73
C ILE A 188 -5.63 8.89 31.30
N PHE A 189 -5.43 9.79 30.34
CA PHE A 189 -5.34 9.48 28.91
C PHE A 189 -3.89 9.59 28.45
N TYR A 190 -3.50 8.75 27.50
CA TYR A 190 -2.14 8.72 26.97
C TYR A 190 -2.15 8.86 25.45
N ARG A 191 -1.12 9.54 24.95
CA ARG A 191 -0.69 9.49 23.56
C ARG A 191 0.42 8.47 23.44
N GLU A 192 0.15 7.40 22.73
CA GLU A 192 1.12 6.34 22.46
C GLU A 192 1.47 6.30 20.97
N GLY A 193 2.70 5.89 20.70
CA GLY A 193 3.24 5.77 19.36
C GLY A 193 4.69 5.30 19.41
N PHE A 194 5.34 5.28 18.25
CA PHE A 194 6.74 4.91 18.12
C PHE A 194 7.56 6.08 17.57
N VAL A 195 8.78 6.22 18.08
CA VAL A 195 9.81 7.04 17.44
C VAL A 195 10.73 6.12 16.65
N ILE A 196 10.97 6.47 15.39
CA ILE A 196 11.95 5.82 14.51
C ILE A 196 13.23 6.64 14.53
N SER A 197 14.38 5.98 14.57
CA SER A 197 15.69 6.54 14.25
C SER A 197 16.23 5.85 13.01
N LEU A 198 16.68 6.60 12.02
CA LEU A 198 17.25 6.08 10.77
C LEU A 198 18.59 6.75 10.51
N CYS A 199 19.62 5.92 10.30
CA CYS A 199 20.99 6.36 10.05
C CYS A 199 21.40 6.06 8.60
N LEU A 200 22.10 7.00 7.98
CA LEU A 200 22.66 6.88 6.64
C LEU A 200 24.15 6.49 6.71
N GLU A 201 24.62 5.70 5.74
CA GLU A 201 26.06 5.52 5.50
C GLU A 201 26.68 6.87 5.09
N GLY A 202 27.77 7.26 5.74
CA GLY A 202 28.40 8.57 5.54
C GLY A 202 27.92 9.67 6.49
N GLY A 203 26.95 9.38 7.35
CA GLY A 203 26.48 10.29 8.41
C GLY A 203 25.11 10.90 8.14
N GLY A 204 24.46 11.38 9.21
CA GLY A 204 23.07 11.85 9.20
C GLY A 204 22.15 10.84 9.88
N THR A 205 21.55 11.27 10.99
CA THR A 205 20.51 10.53 11.69
C THR A 205 19.23 11.34 11.62
N GLY A 206 18.17 10.71 11.13
CA GLY A 206 16.85 11.31 11.07
C GLY A 206 15.87 10.60 11.99
N PHE A 207 14.96 11.37 12.56
CA PHE A 207 13.93 10.85 13.44
C PHE A 207 12.56 10.98 12.80
N GLY A 208 11.70 10.00 13.03
CA GLY A 208 10.32 10.00 12.56
C GLY A 208 9.35 9.60 13.65
N GLU A 209 8.16 10.17 13.63
CA GLU A 209 7.10 9.83 14.58
C GLU A 209 6.02 8.98 13.90
N VAL A 210 5.71 7.83 14.50
CA VAL A 210 4.62 6.92 14.10
C VAL A 210 3.57 6.93 15.19
N ALA A 211 2.48 7.64 14.97
CA ALA A 211 1.54 7.97 16.03
C ALA A 211 0.10 7.56 15.64
N PRO A 212 -0.25 6.26 15.65
CA PRO A 212 -1.62 5.84 15.36
C PRO A 212 -2.59 6.28 16.47
N LEU A 213 -3.83 6.63 16.13
CA LEU A 213 -4.95 6.94 17.03
C LEU A 213 -6.18 6.11 16.65
N GLU A 214 -7.22 6.12 17.48
CA GLU A 214 -8.47 5.37 17.22
C GLU A 214 -9.14 5.66 15.87
N ILE A 215 -8.91 6.85 15.29
CA ILE A 215 -9.41 7.24 13.97
C ILE A 215 -8.60 6.63 12.81
N HIS A 216 -7.39 6.14 13.09
CA HIS A 216 -6.59 5.40 12.12
C HIS A 216 -7.15 3.99 11.93
N ARG A 217 -6.76 3.31 10.85
CA ARG A 217 -7.18 1.92 10.60
C ARG A 217 -6.33 0.91 11.34
N GLU A 218 -5.14 1.33 11.70
CA GLU A 218 -4.14 0.56 12.41
C GLU A 218 -4.20 0.79 13.92
N ASN A 219 -3.88 -0.25 14.67
CA ASN A 219 -3.61 -0.13 16.11
C ASN A 219 -2.09 -0.25 16.41
N LEU A 220 -1.70 0.05 17.65
CA LEU A 220 -0.30 0.03 18.08
C LEU A 220 0.41 -1.31 17.84
N LEU A 221 -0.27 -2.45 18.03
CA LEU A 221 0.33 -3.76 17.82
C LEU A 221 0.60 -4.00 16.33
N GLU A 222 -0.38 -3.72 15.47
CA GLU A 222 -0.25 -3.88 14.02
C GLU A 222 0.83 -2.96 13.43
N VAL A 223 0.92 -1.73 13.95
CA VAL A 223 2.00 -0.79 13.62
C VAL A 223 3.36 -1.36 14.01
N GLU A 224 3.48 -1.89 15.22
CA GLU A 224 4.72 -2.48 15.71
C GLU A 224 5.17 -3.66 14.84
N GLU A 225 4.24 -4.51 14.39
CA GLU A 225 4.53 -5.62 13.47
C GLU A 225 5.10 -5.13 12.13
N GLN A 226 4.54 -4.05 11.56
CA GLN A 226 5.11 -3.45 10.35
C GLN A 226 6.48 -2.83 10.59
N LEU A 227 6.71 -2.16 11.73
CA LEU A 227 8.03 -1.60 12.06
C LEU A 227 9.09 -2.70 12.21
N ARG A 228 8.73 -3.83 12.81
CA ARG A 228 9.61 -5.01 12.94
C ARG A 228 9.95 -5.65 11.61
N PHE A 229 8.98 -5.70 10.70
CA PHE A 229 9.22 -6.10 9.31
C PHE A 229 10.18 -5.12 8.63
N LEU A 230 9.92 -3.81 8.74
CA LEU A 230 10.67 -2.75 8.07
C LEU A 230 12.15 -2.71 8.47
N ILE A 231 12.47 -2.81 9.77
CA ILE A 231 13.86 -2.85 10.25
C ILE A 231 14.67 -3.89 9.46
N HIS A 232 14.11 -5.07 9.22
CA HIS A 232 14.84 -6.15 8.57
C HIS A 232 15.03 -5.92 7.07
N VAL A 233 14.07 -5.31 6.38
CA VAL A 233 14.12 -5.14 4.92
C VAL A 233 14.79 -3.85 4.47
N ILE A 234 14.91 -2.85 5.35
CA ILE A 234 15.46 -1.53 5.04
C ILE A 234 16.98 -1.44 5.22
N GLU A 235 17.56 -2.22 6.13
CA GLU A 235 18.99 -2.17 6.42
C GLU A 235 19.80 -2.58 5.19
N GLY A 236 20.82 -1.79 4.85
CA GLY A 236 21.65 -2.00 3.67
C GLY A 236 21.01 -1.60 2.34
N ARG A 237 19.74 -1.17 2.31
CA ARG A 237 19.08 -0.72 1.08
C ARG A 237 19.56 0.68 0.66
N GLU A 238 19.59 0.89 -0.65
CA GLU A 238 19.91 2.18 -1.23
C GLU A 238 18.73 3.15 -1.12
N SER A 239 19.07 4.42 -1.04
CA SER A 239 18.20 5.58 -1.00
C SER A 239 18.80 6.66 -1.88
N THR A 240 18.01 7.67 -2.22
CA THR A 240 18.44 8.75 -3.11
C THR A 240 18.04 10.10 -2.55
N TYR A 241 18.79 11.14 -2.92
CA TYR A 241 18.41 12.51 -2.58
C TYR A 241 17.14 12.99 -3.31
N PHE A 242 16.65 12.26 -4.32
CA PHE A 242 15.42 12.59 -5.07
C PHE A 242 14.12 12.31 -4.30
N LEU A 243 14.20 11.66 -3.13
CA LEU A 243 13.03 11.43 -2.28
C LEU A 243 12.35 12.73 -1.85
N SER A 244 13.09 13.84 -1.75
CA SER A 244 12.52 15.13 -1.35
C SER A 244 11.66 15.81 -2.43
N LEU A 245 11.56 15.23 -3.64
CA LEU A 245 10.68 15.73 -4.70
C LEU A 245 9.19 15.53 -4.41
N LEU A 246 8.83 14.54 -3.57
CA LEU A 246 7.45 14.26 -3.13
C LEU A 246 6.43 14.14 -4.28
N ASN A 247 6.85 13.62 -5.43
CA ASN A 247 6.05 13.51 -6.66
C ASN A 247 5.87 12.06 -7.12
N GLY A 248 5.90 11.11 -6.18
CA GLY A 248 5.92 9.66 -6.42
C GLY A 248 7.32 9.06 -6.24
N SER A 249 8.34 9.86 -5.91
CA SER A 249 9.71 9.40 -5.70
C SER A 249 9.84 8.50 -4.46
N ILE A 250 9.09 8.77 -3.38
CA ILE A 250 9.10 7.92 -2.18
C ILE A 250 8.35 6.62 -2.46
N SER A 251 7.17 6.67 -3.08
CA SER A 251 6.42 5.48 -3.47
C SER A 251 7.24 4.58 -4.39
N SER A 252 7.95 5.17 -5.36
CA SER A 252 8.87 4.47 -6.25
C SER A 252 10.02 3.82 -5.47
N TRP A 253 10.59 4.50 -4.48
CA TRP A 253 11.63 3.96 -3.62
C TRP A 253 11.14 2.80 -2.74
N ILE A 254 9.98 2.94 -2.10
CA ILE A 254 9.36 1.86 -1.30
C ILE A 254 9.18 0.61 -2.17
N TRP A 255 8.65 0.78 -3.39
CA TRP A 255 8.49 -0.34 -4.32
C TRP A 255 9.85 -0.92 -4.75
N ASN A 256 10.69 -0.12 -5.41
CA ASN A 256 11.89 -0.62 -6.08
C ASN A 256 13.00 -1.06 -5.13
N CYS A 257 13.13 -0.43 -3.95
CA CYS A 257 14.22 -0.70 -3.02
C CYS A 257 13.80 -1.60 -1.86
N LEU A 258 12.54 -1.54 -1.40
CA LEU A 258 12.07 -2.41 -0.31
C LEU A 258 11.29 -3.62 -0.82
N GLY A 259 10.82 -3.61 -2.07
CA GLY A 259 10.00 -4.70 -2.61
C GLY A 259 8.64 -4.80 -1.95
N ILE A 260 8.06 -3.65 -1.56
CA ILE A 260 6.77 -3.58 -0.86
C ILE A 260 5.86 -2.66 -1.66
N SER A 261 4.58 -3.04 -1.79
CA SER A 261 3.58 -2.12 -2.31
C SER A 261 3.42 -0.90 -1.38
N PRO A 262 3.60 0.35 -1.86
CA PRO A 262 3.49 1.56 -1.02
C PRO A 262 2.16 1.69 -0.29
N ASP A 263 1.08 1.16 -0.86
CA ASP A 263 -0.27 1.17 -0.30
C ASP A 263 -0.46 0.16 0.85
N SER A 264 0.49 -0.76 1.03
CA SER A 264 0.43 -1.78 2.09
C SER A 264 1.04 -1.31 3.41
N LEU A 265 1.74 -0.17 3.41
CA LEU A 265 2.17 0.47 4.65
C LEU A 265 0.99 1.17 5.30
N PHE A 266 0.88 1.02 6.62
CA PHE A 266 -0.09 1.81 7.37
C PHE A 266 0.25 3.30 7.28
N PRO A 267 -0.75 4.18 7.18
CA PRO A 267 -0.53 5.62 7.05
C PRO A 267 0.45 6.20 8.06
N SER A 268 0.29 5.85 9.34
CA SER A 268 1.16 6.34 10.41
C SER A 268 2.60 5.81 10.28
N VAL A 269 2.77 4.56 9.85
CA VAL A 269 4.08 3.93 9.61
C VAL A 269 4.79 4.59 8.44
N ARG A 270 4.10 4.78 7.32
CA ARG A 270 4.64 5.47 6.14
C ARG A 270 5.02 6.90 6.50
N CYS A 271 4.18 7.63 7.23
CA CYS A 271 4.49 8.99 7.68
C CYS A 271 5.75 9.05 8.54
N GLY A 272 5.90 8.15 9.52
CA GLY A 272 7.11 8.11 10.34
C GLY A 272 8.36 7.72 9.55
N LEU A 273 8.25 6.77 8.62
CA LEU A 273 9.35 6.37 7.74
C LEU A 273 9.80 7.51 6.83
N GLU A 274 8.86 8.18 6.17
CA GLU A 274 9.14 9.35 5.33
C GLU A 274 9.79 10.48 6.16
N MET A 275 9.26 10.74 7.36
CA MET A 275 9.82 11.74 8.27
C MET A 275 11.28 11.41 8.64
N ALA A 276 11.56 10.16 9.01
CA ALA A 276 12.89 9.72 9.39
C ALA A 276 13.89 9.82 8.24
N ILE A 277 13.55 9.33 7.04
CA ILE A 277 14.48 9.36 5.90
C ILE A 277 14.73 10.79 5.40
N LEU A 278 13.69 11.64 5.37
CA LEU A 278 13.84 13.04 4.97
C LEU A 278 14.66 13.84 5.99
N ASN A 279 14.44 13.62 7.28
CA ASN A 279 15.27 14.22 8.33
C ASN A 279 16.72 13.73 8.24
N ALA A 280 16.95 12.46 7.93
CA ALA A 280 18.29 11.91 7.80
C ALA A 280 19.04 12.52 6.60
N ILE A 281 18.35 12.69 5.48
CA ILE A 281 18.87 13.36 4.28
C ILE A 281 19.18 14.84 4.55
N ALA A 282 18.30 15.55 5.26
CA ALA A 282 18.55 16.93 5.66
C ALA A 282 19.78 17.03 6.59
N ALA A 283 19.88 16.13 7.56
CA ALA A 283 21.01 16.07 8.48
C ALA A 283 22.33 15.76 7.76
N SER A 284 22.36 14.81 6.81
CA SER A 284 23.58 14.47 6.06
C SER A 284 24.08 15.63 5.19
N LYS A 285 23.17 16.49 4.73
CA LYS A 285 23.48 17.72 3.97
C LYS A 285 23.71 18.95 4.84
N SER A 286 23.63 18.83 6.17
CA SER A 286 23.64 19.98 7.10
C SER A 286 22.60 21.04 6.73
N SER A 287 21.45 20.63 6.19
CA SER A 287 20.36 21.48 5.73
C SER A 287 19.10 21.27 6.58
N SER A 288 18.07 22.09 6.36
CA SER A 288 16.75 21.88 6.96
C SER A 288 15.84 21.04 6.06
N LEU A 289 14.70 20.58 6.60
CA LEU A 289 13.67 19.89 5.80
C LEU A 289 13.13 20.78 4.67
N ILE A 290 12.89 22.06 4.94
CA ILE A 290 12.40 22.98 3.90
C ILE A 290 13.41 23.16 2.77
N ASP A 291 14.72 23.15 3.08
CA ASP A 291 15.78 23.28 2.07
C ASP A 291 15.81 22.05 1.14
N ILE A 292 15.52 20.85 1.65
CA ILE A 292 15.47 19.65 0.80
C ILE A 292 14.18 19.56 0.00
N PHE A 293 13.04 20.03 0.53
CA PHE A 293 11.77 20.08 -0.20
C PHE A 293 11.79 21.16 -1.29
N HIS A 294 12.51 22.25 -1.05
CA HIS A 294 12.62 23.37 -1.97
C HIS A 294 14.08 23.84 -2.12
N PRO A 295 14.95 23.06 -2.78
CA PRO A 295 16.32 23.50 -3.05
C PRO A 295 16.30 24.77 -3.92
N ARG A 296 16.86 25.88 -3.42
CA ARG A 296 16.99 27.14 -4.18
C ARG A 296 18.44 27.60 -4.24
N THR A 297 18.84 28.19 -5.38
CA THR A 297 20.06 29.01 -5.50
C THR A 297 19.81 30.42 -4.97
N GLY A 298 20.12 30.64 -3.70
CA GLY A 298 20.15 31.97 -3.11
C GLY A 298 19.68 31.98 -1.67
N GLU A 299 20.25 32.87 -0.87
CA GLU A 299 19.87 33.08 0.52
C GLU A 299 18.38 33.42 0.61
N LEU A 300 17.55 32.44 0.96
CA LEU A 300 16.25 32.76 1.49
C LEU A 300 16.52 33.47 2.83
N HIS A 301 16.04 34.70 2.98
CA HIS A 301 15.84 35.28 4.29
C HIS A 301 14.72 34.49 5.00
N THR A 302 14.98 33.24 5.41
CA THR A 302 14.13 32.48 6.36
C THR A 302 14.15 33.12 7.75
N LYS A 303 15.09 34.03 8.01
CA LYS A 303 15.12 34.88 9.20
C LYS A 303 13.80 35.64 9.32
N GLY A 304 12.89 35.11 10.15
CA GLY A 304 11.60 35.72 10.48
C GLY A 304 10.36 35.08 9.84
N THR A 305 10.47 34.01 9.03
CA THR A 305 9.28 33.34 8.47
C THR A 305 8.64 32.41 9.51
N ALA A 306 7.38 32.66 9.85
CA ALA A 306 6.61 31.86 10.79
C ALA A 306 5.33 31.33 10.12
N VAL A 307 4.96 30.09 10.43
CA VAL A 307 3.69 29.49 10.04
C VAL A 307 2.64 29.89 11.07
N LYS A 308 1.57 30.55 10.63
CA LYS A 308 0.44 30.88 11.52
C LYS A 308 -0.20 29.61 12.05
N ILE A 309 -0.43 29.54 13.36
CA ILE A 309 -1.14 28.42 13.97
C ILE A 309 -2.59 28.81 14.21
N CYS A 310 -3.51 27.87 13.97
CA CYS A 310 -4.92 28.03 14.32
C CYS A 310 -5.12 27.58 15.77
N GLY A 311 -5.69 28.46 16.60
CA GLY A 311 -6.05 28.14 17.98
C GLY A 311 -7.22 27.15 17.99
N LEU A 312 -7.18 26.14 18.86
CA LEU A 312 -8.22 25.12 18.95
C LEU A 312 -9.01 25.30 20.25
N ILE A 313 -10.34 25.30 20.14
CA ILE A 313 -11.27 25.34 21.26
C ILE A 313 -12.16 24.09 21.18
N ASP A 314 -12.18 23.33 22.27
CA ASP A 314 -13.08 22.18 22.41
C ASP A 314 -14.50 22.62 22.75
N SER A 315 -15.50 21.75 22.65
CA SER A 315 -16.92 22.10 22.81
C SER A 315 -17.41 22.16 24.27
N ILE A 316 -16.54 22.49 25.23
CA ILE A 316 -16.86 22.41 26.67
C ILE A 316 -17.33 23.79 27.18
N GLY A 317 -18.54 23.84 27.75
CA GLY A 317 -19.12 25.05 28.34
C GLY A 317 -20.25 25.68 27.51
N GLY A 318 -20.87 26.73 28.04
CA GLY A 318 -21.92 27.49 27.35
C GLY A 318 -21.38 28.54 26.37
N PRO A 319 -22.27 29.27 25.66
CA PRO A 319 -21.86 30.32 24.70
C PRO A 319 -20.88 31.36 25.28
N THR A 320 -21.10 31.81 26.52
CA THR A 320 -20.25 32.81 27.18
C THR A 320 -18.86 32.26 27.54
N ASP A 321 -18.78 31.01 27.98
CA ASP A 321 -17.51 30.36 28.32
C ASP A 321 -16.66 30.20 27.05
N MET A 322 -17.28 29.72 25.98
CA MET A 322 -16.66 29.55 24.67
C MET A 322 -16.17 30.87 24.07
N ALA A 323 -16.97 31.93 24.17
CA ALA A 323 -16.58 33.26 23.70
C ALA A 323 -15.43 33.85 24.53
N SER A 324 -15.37 33.56 25.83
CA SER A 324 -14.26 33.97 26.70
C SER A 324 -12.97 33.22 26.37
N ALA A 325 -13.05 31.90 26.15
CA ALA A 325 -11.92 31.09 25.69
C ALA A 325 -11.40 31.57 24.32
N ALA A 326 -12.30 31.92 23.40
CA ALA A 326 -11.94 32.48 22.10
C ALA A 326 -11.25 33.85 22.24
N SER A 327 -11.79 34.74 23.09
CA SER A 327 -11.17 36.04 23.39
C SER A 327 -9.74 35.85 23.92
N ALA A 328 -9.54 34.91 24.85
CA ALA A 328 -8.22 34.63 25.42
C ALA A 328 -7.21 34.19 24.35
N LEU A 329 -7.59 33.32 23.41
CA LEU A 329 -6.72 32.95 22.28
C LEU A 329 -6.42 34.15 21.36
N VAL A 330 -7.40 35.02 21.12
CA VAL A 330 -7.18 36.22 20.30
C VAL A 330 -6.24 37.19 21.01
N GLU A 331 -6.35 37.35 22.33
CA GLU A 331 -5.45 38.14 23.17
C GLU A 331 -4.02 37.55 23.21
N GLU A 332 -3.88 36.22 23.15
CA GLU A 332 -2.59 35.55 22.93
C GLU A 332 -1.99 35.85 21.54
N GLY A 333 -2.81 36.30 20.57
CA GLY A 333 -2.40 36.70 19.22
C GLY A 333 -2.75 35.68 18.13
N PHE A 334 -3.67 34.75 18.38
CA PHE A 334 -4.17 33.84 17.34
C PHE A 334 -5.08 34.59 16.34
N ALA A 335 -4.68 34.60 15.06
CA ALA A 335 -5.45 35.23 13.99
C ALA A 335 -6.61 34.34 13.45
N ALA A 336 -6.61 33.05 13.81
CA ALA A 336 -7.63 32.09 13.41
C ALA A 336 -7.94 31.13 14.56
N ILE A 337 -9.22 30.84 14.78
CA ILE A 337 -9.70 29.91 15.80
C ILE A 337 -10.57 28.83 15.16
N LYS A 338 -10.37 27.58 15.59
CA LYS A 338 -11.19 26.41 15.24
C LYS A 338 -11.99 25.96 16.45
N ILE A 339 -13.29 25.80 16.27
CA ILE A 339 -14.24 25.43 17.32
C ILE A 339 -14.90 24.11 16.94
N LYS A 340 -14.82 23.12 17.85
CA LYS A 340 -15.57 21.86 17.68
C LYS A 340 -17.07 22.10 17.89
N VAL A 341 -17.89 21.61 16.96
CA VAL A 341 -19.35 21.65 16.97
C VAL A 341 -19.91 20.24 16.78
N ALA A 342 -21.23 20.06 16.78
CA ALA A 342 -21.89 18.75 16.70
C ALA A 342 -21.54 17.82 17.89
N ARG A 343 -21.22 18.43 19.04
CA ARG A 343 -20.94 17.72 20.30
C ARG A 343 -22.06 17.90 21.33
N ARG A 344 -22.94 18.86 21.08
CA ARG A 344 -24.17 19.08 21.86
C ARG A 344 -25.32 18.33 21.21
N SER A 345 -26.37 18.08 21.98
CA SER A 345 -27.56 17.37 21.49
C SER A 345 -28.40 18.18 20.49
N ASN A 346 -28.17 19.49 20.38
CA ASN A 346 -28.98 20.38 19.54
C ASN A 346 -28.09 21.29 18.65
N PRO A 347 -28.22 21.26 17.31
CA PRO A 347 -27.46 22.12 16.41
C PRO A 347 -27.70 23.63 16.64
N ILE A 348 -28.86 24.01 17.18
CA ILE A 348 -29.18 25.41 17.52
C ILE A 348 -28.25 25.92 18.63
N GLU A 349 -27.94 25.10 19.64
CA GLU A 349 -27.04 25.49 20.73
C GLU A 349 -25.62 25.70 20.22
N ASP A 350 -25.15 24.84 19.31
CA ASP A 350 -23.87 25.03 18.65
C ASP A 350 -23.86 26.33 17.82
N ALA A 351 -24.95 26.67 17.12
CA ALA A 351 -25.05 27.93 16.39
C ALA A 351 -25.01 29.16 17.31
N MET A 352 -25.68 29.11 18.47
CA MET A 352 -25.64 30.18 19.48
C MET A 352 -24.23 30.41 20.01
N VAL A 353 -23.45 29.34 20.23
CA VAL A 353 -22.03 29.44 20.60
C VAL A 353 -21.25 30.22 19.54
N ILE A 354 -21.42 29.88 18.27
CA ILE A 354 -20.69 30.53 17.17
C ILE A 354 -21.08 32.00 17.02
N GLN A 355 -22.37 32.32 17.15
CA GLN A 355 -22.85 33.70 17.13
C GLN A 355 -22.23 34.54 18.26
N GLU A 356 -22.20 34.00 19.47
CA GLU A 356 -21.64 34.70 20.64
C GLU A 356 -20.12 34.86 20.54
N VAL A 357 -19.41 33.84 20.09
CA VAL A 357 -17.97 33.92 19.82
C VAL A 357 -17.69 35.00 18.78
N ARG A 358 -18.40 35.00 17.64
CA ARG A 358 -18.23 36.02 16.59
C ARG A 358 -18.52 37.43 17.13
N ARG A 359 -19.57 37.61 17.93
CA ARG A 359 -19.90 38.89 18.56
C ARG A 359 -18.76 39.39 19.45
N LYS A 360 -18.10 38.49 20.18
CA LYS A 360 -17.01 38.82 21.12
C LYS A 360 -15.68 39.11 20.42
N VAL A 361 -15.28 38.28 19.45
CA VAL A 361 -13.95 38.41 18.80
C VAL A 361 -13.94 39.29 17.56
N GLY A 362 -15.11 39.64 17.00
CA GLY A 362 -15.23 40.51 15.83
C GLY A 362 -14.84 39.85 14.51
N ASN A 363 -14.95 40.58 13.39
CA ASN A 363 -14.78 40.05 12.02
C ASN A 363 -13.32 39.96 11.53
N HIS A 364 -12.36 40.45 12.32
CA HIS A 364 -10.93 40.41 11.95
C HIS A 364 -10.26 39.06 12.25
N VAL A 365 -10.94 38.20 13.02
CA VAL A 365 -10.48 36.84 13.35
C VAL A 365 -11.16 35.84 12.43
N GLU A 366 -10.39 34.93 11.84
CA GLU A 366 -10.93 33.83 11.05
C GLU A 366 -11.54 32.77 11.98
N ILE A 367 -12.82 32.43 11.79
CA ILE A 367 -13.50 31.38 12.56
C ILE A 367 -13.73 30.17 11.67
N ARG A 368 -13.26 29.01 12.14
CA ARG A 368 -13.52 27.70 11.55
C ARG A 368 -14.36 26.89 12.52
N VAL A 369 -15.27 26.09 12.01
CA VAL A 369 -16.04 25.14 12.82
C VAL A 369 -15.83 23.74 12.30
N ASP A 370 -15.81 22.75 13.17
CA ASP A 370 -15.50 21.37 12.82
C ASP A 370 -16.49 20.42 13.50
N ALA A 371 -17.34 19.80 12.65
CA ALA A 371 -18.44 18.95 13.07
C ALA A 371 -18.05 17.47 13.15
N ASN A 372 -16.90 17.07 12.58
CA ASN A 372 -16.44 15.67 12.47
C ASN A 372 -17.57 14.69 12.08
N ARG A 373 -18.36 15.03 11.05
CA ARG A 373 -19.47 14.21 10.57
C ARG A 373 -20.57 13.95 11.61
N GLY A 374 -20.71 14.83 12.61
CA GLY A 374 -21.59 14.63 13.76
C GLY A 374 -23.09 14.84 13.48
N TRP A 375 -23.45 15.58 12.43
CA TRP A 375 -24.83 15.93 12.12
C TRP A 375 -25.39 15.12 10.95
N THR A 376 -26.68 14.82 11.02
CA THR A 376 -27.47 14.50 9.82
C THR A 376 -27.54 15.74 8.89
N PHE A 377 -27.91 15.53 7.63
CA PHE A 377 -28.11 16.64 6.69
C PHE A 377 -29.05 17.73 7.24
N SER A 378 -30.17 17.34 7.84
CA SER A 378 -31.16 18.29 8.37
C SER A 378 -30.61 19.13 9.52
N GLU A 379 -29.90 18.51 10.46
CA GLU A 379 -29.28 19.20 11.60
C GLU A 379 -28.18 20.15 11.15
N ALA A 380 -27.36 19.72 10.18
CA ALA A 380 -26.32 20.55 9.60
C ALA A 380 -26.93 21.78 8.89
N ALA A 381 -28.01 21.60 8.12
CA ALA A 381 -28.72 22.68 7.43
C ALA A 381 -29.37 23.67 8.42
N GLU A 382 -29.90 23.18 9.54
CA GLU A 382 -30.43 24.02 10.62
C GLU A 382 -29.34 24.89 11.26
N PHE A 383 -28.21 24.29 11.64
CA PHE A 383 -27.04 25.04 12.11
C PHE A 383 -26.59 26.08 11.08
N ALA A 384 -26.48 25.66 9.81
CA ALA A 384 -25.99 26.49 8.72
C ALA A 384 -26.83 27.75 8.53
N ASN A 385 -28.16 27.63 8.58
CA ASN A 385 -29.08 28.77 8.43
C ASN A 385 -28.89 29.83 9.52
N LEU A 386 -28.55 29.42 10.74
CA LEU A 386 -28.36 30.33 11.87
C LEU A 386 -27.00 31.04 11.86
N VAL A 387 -25.99 30.50 11.17
CA VAL A 387 -24.62 31.04 11.16
C VAL A 387 -24.22 31.70 9.84
N LYS A 388 -25.13 31.86 8.87
CA LYS A 388 -24.84 32.51 7.56
C LYS A 388 -24.15 33.86 7.69
N ASN A 389 -24.56 34.66 8.68
CA ASN A 389 -24.02 36.00 8.92
C ASN A 389 -22.79 36.02 9.84
N CYS A 390 -22.31 34.86 10.28
CA CYS A 390 -21.14 34.76 11.16
C CYS A 390 -19.80 34.78 10.40
N ASN A 391 -19.81 34.91 9.07
CA ASN A 391 -18.61 35.00 8.23
C ASN A 391 -17.58 33.91 8.58
N LEU A 392 -18.00 32.64 8.51
CA LEU A 392 -17.13 31.51 8.77
C LEU A 392 -16.13 31.36 7.62
N GLN A 393 -14.87 31.05 7.93
CA GLN A 393 -13.88 30.71 6.91
C GLN A 393 -14.24 29.38 6.22
N TYR A 394 -14.68 28.40 7.02
CA TYR A 394 -15.33 27.18 6.57
C TYR A 394 -15.95 26.41 7.75
N ILE A 395 -16.86 25.49 7.40
CA ILE A 395 -17.26 24.35 8.22
C ILE A 395 -16.58 23.07 7.71
N GLU A 396 -15.90 22.35 8.59
CA GLU A 396 -15.20 21.09 8.33
C GLU A 396 -16.16 19.92 8.56
N GLU A 397 -16.35 19.12 7.50
CA GLU A 397 -17.12 17.85 7.49
C GLU A 397 -18.50 17.94 8.19
N PRO A 398 -19.41 18.79 7.66
CA PRO A 398 -20.67 19.14 8.32
C PRO A 398 -21.64 17.97 8.48
N VAL A 399 -21.58 16.98 7.60
CA VAL A 399 -22.61 15.95 7.44
C VAL A 399 -22.04 14.56 7.70
N LYS A 400 -22.90 13.68 8.23
CA LYS A 400 -22.57 12.30 8.56
C LYS A 400 -22.25 11.46 7.32
N ASP A 401 -23.03 11.66 6.27
CA ASP A 401 -22.85 11.00 4.97
C ASP A 401 -22.05 11.93 4.05
N GLU A 402 -20.96 11.42 3.48
CA GLU A 402 -20.07 12.22 2.63
C GLU A 402 -20.70 12.57 1.29
N ASP A 403 -21.62 11.75 0.80
CA ASP A 403 -22.36 12.00 -0.45
C ASP A 403 -23.25 13.26 -0.35
N ASP A 404 -23.63 13.66 0.87
CA ASP A 404 -24.45 14.84 1.13
C ASP A 404 -23.64 16.16 1.17
N ILE A 405 -22.30 16.11 1.11
CA ILE A 405 -21.45 17.31 1.22
C ILE A 405 -21.71 18.31 0.09
N VAL A 406 -21.83 17.83 -1.15
CA VAL A 406 -22.07 18.70 -2.32
C VAL A 406 -23.46 19.34 -2.21
N LYS A 407 -24.47 18.54 -1.87
CA LYS A 407 -25.83 19.01 -1.62
C LYS A 407 -25.87 20.07 -0.51
N PHE A 408 -25.12 19.86 0.58
CA PHE A 408 -25.02 20.82 1.68
C PHE A 408 -24.43 22.16 1.20
N CYS A 409 -23.40 22.13 0.35
CA CYS A 409 -22.84 23.34 -0.25
C CYS A 409 -23.89 24.10 -1.08
N GLU A 410 -24.65 23.39 -1.90
CA GLU A 410 -25.67 23.96 -2.80
C GLU A 410 -26.83 24.61 -2.03
N GLU A 411 -27.32 23.96 -0.98
CA GLU A 411 -28.48 24.46 -0.22
C GLU A 411 -28.14 25.56 0.79
N THR A 412 -26.94 25.50 1.39
CA THR A 412 -26.58 26.43 2.48
C THR A 412 -25.73 27.61 2.02
N ASN A 413 -24.98 27.46 0.93
CA ASN A 413 -23.93 28.38 0.49
C ASN A 413 -22.82 28.64 1.53
N LEU A 414 -22.70 27.81 2.57
CA LEU A 414 -21.57 27.92 3.50
C LEU A 414 -20.30 27.33 2.89
N PRO A 415 -19.13 27.93 3.14
CA PRO A 415 -17.85 27.36 2.73
C PRO A 415 -17.56 26.07 3.50
N VAL A 416 -17.20 25.00 2.78
CA VAL A 416 -16.91 23.68 3.37
C VAL A 416 -15.42 23.33 3.25
N ALA A 417 -14.90 22.65 4.27
CA ALA A 417 -13.60 21.98 4.25
C ALA A 417 -13.77 20.46 4.33
N LEU A 418 -12.93 19.73 3.59
CA LEU A 418 -12.85 18.27 3.67
C LEU A 418 -11.76 17.85 4.65
N ASP A 419 -12.05 16.90 5.53
CA ASP A 419 -11.11 16.24 6.45
C ASP A 419 -11.27 14.72 6.37
N GLU A 420 -12.24 14.12 7.07
CA GLU A 420 -12.44 12.67 7.07
C GLU A 420 -12.66 12.08 5.65
N THR A 421 -13.27 12.83 4.74
CA THR A 421 -13.49 12.41 3.33
C THR A 421 -12.18 12.11 2.61
N VAL A 422 -11.12 12.86 2.94
CA VAL A 422 -9.81 12.74 2.29
C VAL A 422 -8.85 11.92 3.14
N ASN A 423 -8.89 12.06 4.46
CA ASN A 423 -7.94 11.44 5.38
C ASN A 423 -8.36 10.01 5.82
N ASN A 424 -9.64 9.63 5.72
CA ASN A 424 -10.16 8.32 6.16
C ASN A 424 -10.59 7.41 5.00
N THR A 425 -10.12 7.63 3.76
CA THR A 425 -10.46 6.80 2.58
C THR A 425 -9.55 5.58 2.38
N ARG A 426 -10.12 4.44 1.93
CA ARG A 426 -9.37 3.21 1.58
C ARG A 426 -8.81 3.26 0.17
N ALA A 427 -9.38 4.12 -0.66
CA ALA A 427 -8.91 4.35 -2.03
C ALA A 427 -7.78 5.37 -2.03
N ASN A 428 -7.19 5.61 -3.20
CA ASN A 428 -6.23 6.68 -3.39
C ASN A 428 -6.89 8.04 -3.05
N PRO A 429 -6.32 8.84 -2.13
CA PRO A 429 -6.89 10.15 -1.76
C PRO A 429 -7.13 11.08 -2.96
N LEU A 430 -6.30 11.00 -4.00
CA LEU A 430 -6.48 11.79 -5.23
C LEU A 430 -7.70 11.35 -6.05
N GLU A 431 -8.03 10.06 -6.05
CA GLU A 431 -9.23 9.55 -6.75
C GLU A 431 -10.49 10.03 -6.04
N VAL A 432 -10.51 9.97 -4.71
CA VAL A 432 -11.66 10.44 -3.92
C VAL A 432 -11.86 11.94 -4.07
N ILE A 433 -10.79 12.74 -3.91
CA ILE A 433 -10.91 14.19 -3.88
C ILE A 433 -11.35 14.78 -5.24
N ASN A 434 -11.11 14.07 -6.34
CA ASN A 434 -11.59 14.44 -7.67
C ASN A 434 -13.13 14.46 -7.78
N ASN A 435 -13.85 13.76 -6.91
CA ASN A 435 -15.31 13.81 -6.85
C ASN A 435 -15.83 15.09 -6.17
N TYR A 436 -14.96 15.85 -5.49
CA TYR A 436 -15.34 16.99 -4.64
C TYR A 436 -14.79 18.32 -5.17
N THR A 437 -15.07 18.62 -6.44
CA THR A 437 -14.58 19.85 -7.12
C THR A 437 -15.46 21.08 -6.91
N HIS A 438 -16.68 20.92 -6.36
CA HIS A 438 -17.66 22.00 -6.16
C HIS A 438 -17.06 23.28 -5.54
N SER A 439 -17.52 24.45 -5.99
CA SER A 439 -16.95 25.75 -5.60
C SER A 439 -17.18 26.12 -4.13
N GLY A 440 -18.25 25.61 -3.53
CA GLY A 440 -18.53 25.72 -2.09
C GLY A 440 -17.54 24.96 -1.20
N ILE A 441 -16.78 24.01 -1.77
CA ILE A 441 -15.68 23.34 -1.07
C ILE A 441 -14.43 24.19 -1.25
N VAL A 442 -14.06 24.91 -0.19
CA VAL A 442 -13.01 25.95 -0.24
C VAL A 442 -11.68 25.49 0.35
N ALA A 443 -11.66 24.37 1.08
CA ALA A 443 -10.46 23.89 1.75
C ALA A 443 -10.38 22.36 1.83
N VAL A 444 -9.15 21.88 1.94
CA VAL A 444 -8.80 20.49 2.20
C VAL A 444 -7.87 20.48 3.41
N VAL A 445 -8.29 19.77 4.45
CA VAL A 445 -7.51 19.52 5.66
C VAL A 445 -6.62 18.32 5.40
N ILE A 446 -5.32 18.51 5.57
CA ILE A 446 -4.27 17.55 5.19
C ILE A 446 -3.60 17.07 6.46
N LYS A 447 -3.77 15.78 6.78
CA LYS A 447 -3.11 15.14 7.93
C LYS A 447 -2.11 14.12 7.42
N PRO A 448 -0.80 14.43 7.38
CA PRO A 448 0.21 13.53 6.80
C PRO A 448 0.21 12.12 7.43
N SER A 449 -0.01 12.01 8.74
CA SER A 449 -0.14 10.73 9.46
C SER A 449 -1.32 9.88 9.01
N MET A 450 -2.40 10.49 8.52
CA MET A 450 -3.61 9.80 8.01
C MET A 450 -3.51 9.50 6.51
N LEU A 451 -2.84 10.36 5.74
CA LEU A 451 -2.67 10.19 4.29
C LEU A 451 -1.57 9.20 3.91
N GLY A 452 -0.72 8.82 4.87
CA GLY A 452 0.45 7.99 4.58
C GLY A 452 1.63 8.81 4.10
N GLY A 453 1.99 9.87 4.82
CA GLY A 453 3.24 10.59 4.65
C GLY A 453 3.16 11.91 3.89
N PHE A 454 4.32 12.53 3.76
CA PHE A 454 4.52 13.84 3.15
C PHE A 454 4.29 13.81 1.64
N GLU A 455 4.61 12.69 0.97
CA GLU A 455 4.38 12.58 -0.47
C GLU A 455 2.90 12.63 -0.83
N ASN A 456 2.08 11.78 -0.20
CA ASN A 456 0.63 11.80 -0.42
C ASN A 456 0.02 13.14 0.00
N ALA A 457 0.48 13.70 1.13
CA ALA A 457 0.06 15.03 1.58
C ALA A 457 0.41 16.14 0.56
N ALA A 458 1.58 16.09 -0.07
CA ALA A 458 2.02 17.07 -1.07
C ALA A 458 1.19 16.95 -2.36
N LEU A 459 0.91 15.73 -2.80
CA LEU A 459 0.06 15.48 -3.98
C LEU A 459 -1.37 16.02 -3.77
N VAL A 460 -1.98 15.74 -2.61
CA VAL A 460 -3.30 16.28 -2.24
C VAL A 460 -3.27 17.81 -2.12
N ALA A 461 -2.23 18.38 -1.50
CA ALA A 461 -2.06 19.82 -1.39
C ALA A 461 -1.94 20.49 -2.77
N GLN A 462 -1.13 19.91 -3.66
CA GLN A 462 -0.93 20.43 -5.01
C GLN A 462 -2.24 20.40 -5.81
N TRP A 463 -3.02 19.33 -5.70
CA TRP A 463 -4.35 19.26 -6.29
C TRP A 463 -5.24 20.41 -5.77
N ALA A 464 -5.33 20.58 -4.44
CA ALA A 464 -6.17 21.60 -3.82
C ALA A 464 -5.79 23.00 -4.31
N GLN A 465 -4.49 23.31 -4.31
CA GLN A 465 -3.96 24.61 -4.74
C GLN A 465 -4.24 24.89 -6.23
N LYS A 466 -4.10 23.89 -7.11
CA LYS A 466 -4.45 23.99 -8.54
C LYS A 466 -5.94 24.27 -8.76
N GLN A 467 -6.81 23.74 -7.90
CA GLN A 467 -8.25 24.03 -7.88
C GLN A 467 -8.59 25.37 -7.20
N GLY A 468 -7.58 26.12 -6.72
CA GLY A 468 -7.78 27.38 -6.00
C GLY A 468 -8.31 27.21 -4.57
N LYS A 469 -8.33 25.99 -4.03
CA LYS A 469 -8.74 25.65 -2.66
C LYS A 469 -7.59 25.83 -1.68
N MET A 470 -7.89 26.01 -0.40
CA MET A 470 -6.89 26.09 0.67
C MET A 470 -6.39 24.68 1.03
N ALA A 471 -5.06 24.53 1.18
CA ALA A 471 -4.44 23.32 1.69
C ALA A 471 -4.00 23.54 3.14
N ILE A 472 -4.76 23.00 4.11
CA ILE A 472 -4.56 23.24 5.54
C ILE A 472 -3.93 22.02 6.18
N VAL A 473 -2.62 22.06 6.43
CA VAL A 473 -1.95 21.03 7.24
C VAL A 473 -2.50 21.01 8.67
N SER A 474 -2.85 19.83 9.18
CA SER A 474 -3.32 19.62 10.54
C SER A 474 -2.66 18.39 11.16
N ALA A 475 -2.72 18.32 12.50
CA ALA A 475 -2.11 17.31 13.33
C ALA A 475 -3.16 16.39 13.98
N THR A 476 -2.78 15.13 14.22
CA THR A 476 -3.51 14.14 15.02
C THR A 476 -2.79 13.89 16.34
N PHE A 477 -2.61 14.96 17.14
CA PHE A 477 -1.92 14.91 18.43
C PHE A 477 -0.49 14.33 18.33
N GLU A 478 0.25 14.66 17.28
CA GLU A 478 1.68 14.39 17.22
C GLU A 478 2.45 15.22 18.27
N SER A 479 3.62 14.71 18.65
CA SER A 479 4.55 15.41 19.54
C SER A 479 5.26 16.59 18.87
N GLY A 480 6.12 17.29 19.59
CA GLY A 480 7.00 18.33 19.04
C GLY A 480 7.83 17.86 17.84
N LEU A 481 8.14 16.56 17.72
CA LEU A 481 8.78 15.97 16.54
C LEU A 481 7.90 16.10 15.30
N GLY A 482 6.70 15.52 15.31
CA GLY A 482 5.77 15.62 14.19
C GLY A 482 5.34 17.05 13.89
N LEU A 483 5.03 17.85 14.91
CA LEU A 483 4.61 19.25 14.73
C LEU A 483 5.70 20.14 14.11
N SER A 484 6.97 19.91 14.46
CA SER A 484 8.08 20.62 13.83
C SER A 484 8.23 20.24 12.36
N ALA A 485 8.15 18.95 12.03
CA ALA A 485 8.18 18.49 10.64
C ALA A 485 6.99 19.03 9.83
N TYR A 486 5.80 19.07 10.42
CA TYR A 486 4.60 19.62 9.78
C TYR A 486 4.68 21.14 9.61
N THR A 487 5.39 21.85 10.49
CA THR A 487 5.67 23.28 10.33
C THR A 487 6.57 23.52 9.11
N GLN A 488 7.66 22.76 8.97
CA GLN A 488 8.54 22.82 7.79
C GLN A 488 7.76 22.55 6.50
N PHE A 489 6.94 21.50 6.52
CA PHE A 489 6.11 21.10 5.39
C PHE A 489 5.03 22.15 5.05
N SER A 490 4.39 22.75 6.06
CA SER A 490 3.40 23.82 5.85
C SER A 490 4.03 25.04 5.18
N SER A 491 5.25 25.40 5.58
CA SER A 491 6.02 26.48 4.95
C SER A 491 6.32 26.17 3.48
N TYR A 492 6.76 24.95 3.18
CA TYR A 492 6.95 24.47 1.80
C TYR A 492 5.66 24.60 0.97
N LEU A 493 4.52 24.13 1.48
CA LEU A 493 3.24 24.23 0.77
C LEU A 493 2.80 25.68 0.53
N ASN A 494 3.07 26.58 1.48
CA ASN A 494 2.78 28.00 1.33
C ASN A 494 3.64 28.65 0.23
N LEU A 495 4.92 28.31 0.16
CA LEU A 495 5.81 28.75 -0.92
C LEU A 495 5.33 28.25 -2.29
N GLN A 496 4.94 26.96 -2.38
CA GLN A 496 4.38 26.41 -3.61
C GLN A 496 3.08 27.10 -4.04
N ASN A 497 2.15 27.32 -3.11
CA ASN A 497 0.90 28.01 -3.40
C ASN A 497 1.14 29.44 -3.91
N ALA A 498 2.10 30.16 -3.32
CA ALA A 498 2.47 31.50 -3.76
C ALA A 498 2.99 31.49 -5.21
N GLU A 499 3.81 30.51 -5.57
CA GLU A 499 4.31 30.34 -6.93
C GLU A 499 3.19 29.98 -7.92
N ILE A 500 2.32 29.02 -7.59
CA ILE A 500 1.16 28.65 -8.41
C ILE A 500 0.28 29.87 -8.66
N ARG A 501 -0.02 30.67 -7.62
CA ARG A 501 -0.85 31.88 -7.75
C ARG A 501 -0.20 32.94 -8.63
N ARG A 502 1.12 33.14 -8.49
CA ARG A 502 1.90 34.04 -9.36
C ARG A 502 1.78 33.62 -10.82
N LEU A 503 1.93 32.33 -11.11
CA LEU A 503 1.79 31.78 -12.47
C LEU A 503 0.35 31.92 -13.00
N MET A 504 -0.66 31.78 -12.14
CA MET A 504 -2.07 31.96 -12.49
C MET A 504 -2.52 33.43 -12.56
N LYS A 505 -1.61 34.41 -12.44
CA LYS A 505 -1.90 35.86 -12.41
C LYS A 505 -2.93 36.26 -11.32
N LYS A 506 -2.93 35.58 -10.18
CA LYS A 506 -3.76 35.93 -9.01
C LYS A 506 -2.92 36.75 -8.02
N GLU A 507 -3.35 37.98 -7.69
CA GLU A 507 -2.50 38.99 -7.03
C GLU A 507 -2.24 38.78 -5.52
N ARG A 508 -2.96 37.90 -4.82
CA ARG A 508 -2.79 37.70 -3.36
C ARG A 508 -2.34 36.29 -2.98
N SER A 509 -1.17 36.21 -2.35
CA SER A 509 -0.75 35.06 -1.53
C SER A 509 -1.52 35.08 -0.21
N LEU A 510 -2.17 33.96 0.14
CA LEU A 510 -2.88 33.80 1.40
C LEU A 510 -1.89 33.32 2.46
N CYS A 511 -1.69 34.09 3.52
CA CYS A 511 -0.98 33.63 4.71
C CYS A 511 -1.92 32.79 5.57
N LEU A 512 -1.92 31.47 5.35
CA LEU A 512 -2.85 30.52 5.95
C LEU A 512 -2.47 30.15 7.38
N ALA A 513 -3.47 30.02 8.25
CA ALA A 513 -3.31 29.41 9.58
C ALA A 513 -3.48 27.88 9.49
N HIS A 514 -2.52 27.12 10.02
CA HIS A 514 -2.49 25.66 10.00
C HIS A 514 -2.96 25.04 11.32
N GLY A 515 -3.56 23.86 11.27
CA GLY A 515 -4.15 23.16 12.41
C GLY A 515 -3.13 22.40 13.26
N LEU A 516 -2.07 23.07 13.72
CA LEU A 516 -0.97 22.48 14.52
C LEU A 516 -1.07 22.84 16.02
N GLY A 517 -2.27 23.23 16.49
CA GLY A 517 -2.51 23.69 17.86
C GLY A 517 -2.59 22.59 18.93
N THR A 518 -2.38 21.32 18.59
CA THR A 518 -2.54 20.17 19.51
C THR A 518 -1.44 20.07 20.56
N TYR A 519 -0.34 20.81 20.43
CA TYR A 519 0.77 20.80 21.40
C TYR A 519 0.34 21.12 22.84
N LYS A 520 -0.69 21.96 23.03
CA LYS A 520 -1.22 22.29 24.36
C LYS A 520 -1.88 21.10 25.08
N TRP A 521 -2.22 20.01 24.38
CA TRP A 521 -2.85 18.83 24.97
C TRP A 521 -1.86 17.85 25.59
N LEU A 522 -0.58 17.91 25.23
CA LEU A 522 0.44 17.05 25.79
C LEU A 522 0.92 17.60 27.15
N LYS A 523 1.09 16.74 28.17
CA LYS A 523 1.70 17.13 29.46
C LYS A 523 3.22 17.20 29.37
N GLU A 524 3.79 16.37 28.51
CA GLU A 524 5.22 16.21 28.25
C GLU A 524 5.45 16.16 26.73
N ASP A 525 6.70 16.14 26.29
CA ASP A 525 7.06 16.03 24.88
C ASP A 525 8.02 14.86 24.63
N LEU A 526 8.06 14.39 23.39
CA LEU A 526 9.00 13.37 22.93
C LEU A 526 10.43 13.91 22.87
N SER A 527 10.62 15.22 22.82
CA SER A 527 11.90 15.91 22.97
C SER A 527 12.15 16.37 24.41
N VAL A 528 13.41 16.36 24.84
CA VAL A 528 13.85 16.96 26.12
C VAL A 528 13.56 18.46 26.18
N LYS A 529 13.63 19.14 25.03
CA LYS A 529 13.30 20.56 24.87
C LYS A 529 12.16 20.66 23.87
N PRO A 530 10.91 20.88 24.29
CA PRO A 530 9.77 20.97 23.39
C PRO A 530 9.95 22.06 22.33
N ALA A 531 9.37 21.86 21.14
CA ALA A 531 9.33 22.89 20.11
C ALA A 531 8.43 24.05 20.58
N GLU A 532 8.89 25.29 20.37
CA GLU A 532 8.17 26.47 20.83
C GLU A 532 7.15 26.96 19.80
N VAL A 533 5.89 27.10 20.23
CA VAL A 533 4.86 27.88 19.54
C VAL A 533 4.60 29.11 20.40
N HIS A 534 4.97 30.28 19.91
CA HIS A 534 4.88 31.53 20.67
C HIS A 534 4.38 32.69 19.80
N PHE A 535 3.96 33.76 20.48
CA PHE A 535 3.64 35.02 19.83
C PHE A 535 4.91 35.64 19.24
N ASN A 536 4.95 35.84 17.93
CA ASN A 536 6.09 36.45 17.27
C ASN A 536 5.87 37.96 17.14
N SER A 537 6.57 38.76 17.95
CA SER A 537 6.47 40.22 17.97
C SER A 537 6.80 40.88 16.62
N ASN A 538 7.64 40.25 15.80
CA ASN A 538 7.99 40.78 14.47
C ASN A 538 6.86 40.61 13.46
N ASN A 539 6.01 39.58 13.62
CA ASN A 539 4.96 39.23 12.68
C ASN A 539 3.54 39.50 13.20
N GLY A 540 3.38 39.78 14.50
CA GLY A 540 2.11 40.16 15.13
C GLY A 540 1.09 39.02 15.29
N PHE A 541 1.53 37.76 15.31
CA PHE A 541 0.65 36.60 15.48
C PHE A 541 1.32 35.43 16.22
N VAL A 542 0.52 34.52 16.78
CA VAL A 542 0.98 33.22 17.28
C VAL A 542 1.31 32.28 16.12
N GLY A 543 2.55 31.82 16.09
CA GLY A 543 3.06 30.99 15.00
C GLY A 543 4.18 30.06 15.44
N ALA A 544 4.50 29.11 14.58
CA ALA A 544 5.69 28.28 14.70
C ALA A 544 6.79 28.84 13.78
N SER A 545 7.95 29.14 14.35
CA SER A 545 9.12 29.63 13.61
C SER A 545 9.70 28.52 12.74
N VAL A 546 9.87 28.78 11.44
CA VAL A 546 10.46 27.81 10.50
C VAL A 546 11.94 27.59 10.84
N VAL A 547 12.65 28.61 11.31
CA VAL A 547 14.06 28.47 11.68
C VAL A 547 14.21 27.64 12.96
N ASP A 548 13.40 27.92 13.97
CA ASP A 548 13.53 27.25 15.27
C ASP A 548 13.10 25.79 15.19
N THR A 549 12.04 25.48 14.42
CA THR A 549 11.62 24.10 14.16
C THR A 549 12.64 23.33 13.33
N ALA A 550 13.32 23.96 12.37
CA ALA A 550 14.42 23.32 11.65
C ALA A 550 15.60 22.98 12.58
N GLN A 551 16.00 23.93 13.44
CA GLN A 551 17.05 23.70 14.43
C GLN A 551 16.65 22.64 15.47
N PHE A 552 15.38 22.61 15.88
CA PHE A 552 14.83 21.58 16.75
C PHE A 552 14.98 20.19 16.13
N LEU A 553 14.62 20.01 14.85
CA LEU A 553 14.74 18.72 14.17
C LEU A 553 16.20 18.27 14.04
N GLN A 554 17.11 19.19 13.72
CA GLN A 554 18.55 18.90 13.62
C GLN A 554 19.19 18.52 14.96
N ARG A 555 18.68 19.06 16.07
CA ARG A 555 19.18 18.83 17.43
C ARG A 555 18.26 17.95 18.26
N PHE A 556 17.34 17.24 17.60
CA PHE A 556 16.32 16.47 18.28
C PHE A 556 16.96 15.40 19.16
N GLN A 557 16.52 15.35 20.41
CA GLN A 557 16.97 14.36 21.39
C GLN A 557 15.74 13.76 22.05
N VAL A 558 15.61 12.44 21.91
CA VAL A 558 14.51 11.69 22.49
C VAL A 558 14.54 11.83 24.02
N ASN A 559 13.45 12.30 24.59
CA ASN A 559 13.21 12.32 26.02
C ASN A 559 13.03 10.89 26.54
N GLN A 560 14.05 10.36 27.22
CA GLN A 560 14.03 8.98 27.72
C GLN A 560 12.94 8.73 28.78
N ASN A 561 12.42 9.77 29.43
CA ASN A 561 11.38 9.62 30.45
C ASN A 561 10.03 9.17 29.87
N VAL A 562 9.76 9.45 28.59
CA VAL A 562 8.51 9.04 27.92
C VAL A 562 8.68 7.72 27.16
N ILE A 563 9.89 7.17 27.08
CA ILE A 563 10.16 5.91 26.41
C ILE A 563 9.79 4.75 27.33
N VAL A 564 8.86 3.91 26.87
CA VAL A 564 8.39 2.72 27.59
C VAL A 564 9.23 1.50 27.24
N ARG A 565 9.64 1.39 25.96
CA ARG A 565 10.39 0.24 25.44
C ARG A 565 11.20 0.64 24.22
N THR A 566 12.48 0.31 24.21
CA THR A 566 13.35 0.38 23.02
C THR A 566 13.50 -1.02 22.44
N PHE A 567 13.66 -1.09 21.12
CA PHE A 567 13.77 -2.36 20.41
C PHE A 567 15.03 -2.41 19.59
N ASP A 568 15.81 -3.44 19.89
CA ASP A 568 16.93 -3.84 19.07
C ASP A 568 16.51 -4.99 18.14
N GLU A 569 17.30 -5.19 17.09
CA GLU A 569 17.06 -6.23 16.11
C GLU A 569 17.07 -7.62 16.77
N GLU A 570 16.04 -8.43 16.49
CA GLU A 570 15.96 -9.78 17.01
C GLU A 570 16.75 -10.76 16.16
N GLN A 571 17.62 -11.52 16.81
CA GLN A 571 18.43 -12.54 16.16
C GLN A 571 17.57 -13.77 15.82
N VAL A 572 17.71 -14.25 14.58
CA VAL A 572 17.10 -15.51 14.15
C VAL A 572 18.11 -16.63 14.41
N ARG A 573 17.74 -17.57 15.27
CA ARG A 573 18.59 -18.74 15.53
C ARG A 573 18.50 -19.68 14.35
N ASN A 574 19.65 -20.16 13.90
CA ASN A 574 19.74 -21.15 12.84
C ASN A 574 20.41 -22.41 13.41
N TYR A 575 19.71 -23.55 13.37
CA TYR A 575 20.24 -24.82 13.87
C TYR A 575 19.71 -26.01 13.08
N GLN A 576 20.44 -27.12 13.12
CA GLN A 576 20.06 -28.39 12.50
C GLN A 576 19.37 -29.28 13.53
N LEU A 577 18.24 -29.90 13.15
CA LEU A 577 17.52 -30.85 14.00
C LEU A 577 17.39 -32.20 13.29
N PRO A 578 17.97 -33.29 13.85
CA PRO A 578 17.75 -34.62 13.31
C PRO A 578 16.32 -35.10 13.61
N VAL A 579 15.67 -35.68 12.60
CA VAL A 579 14.35 -36.28 12.70
C VAL A 579 14.39 -37.64 12.00
N ASP A 580 14.15 -38.71 12.73
CA ASP A 580 14.06 -40.05 12.15
C ASP A 580 12.59 -40.42 11.93
N PHE A 581 12.25 -40.82 10.70
CA PHE A 581 10.90 -41.24 10.34
C PHE A 581 10.94 -42.34 9.26
N GLU A 582 10.26 -43.46 9.53
CA GLU A 582 10.12 -44.61 8.62
C GLU A 582 11.44 -45.09 7.98
N GLY A 583 12.53 -45.15 8.76
CA GLY A 583 13.84 -45.62 8.29
C GLY A 583 14.66 -44.58 7.51
N VAL A 584 14.18 -43.35 7.40
CA VAL A 584 14.90 -42.21 6.84
C VAL A 584 15.30 -41.25 7.94
N SER A 585 16.55 -40.80 7.91
CA SER A 585 17.06 -39.77 8.82
C SER A 585 17.14 -38.44 8.10
N TYR A 586 16.42 -37.44 8.61
CA TYR A 586 16.38 -36.09 8.07
C TYR A 586 17.21 -35.16 8.95
N SER A 587 18.08 -34.35 8.35
CA SER A 587 18.69 -33.21 9.05
C SER A 587 17.94 -31.97 8.61
N ILE A 588 17.04 -31.47 9.45
CA ILE A 588 16.19 -30.32 9.12
C ILE A 588 16.87 -29.04 9.60
N ASN A 589 17.11 -28.13 8.67
CA ASN A 589 17.52 -26.76 9.00
C ASN A 589 16.32 -25.99 9.57
N VAL A 590 16.52 -25.38 10.74
CA VAL A 590 15.48 -24.66 11.49
C VAL A 590 15.92 -23.23 11.75
N LEU A 591 15.04 -22.30 11.40
CA LEU A 591 15.12 -20.89 11.74
C LEU A 591 14.09 -20.60 12.82
N GLU A 592 14.53 -20.07 13.97
CA GLU A 592 13.67 -19.81 15.13
C GLU A 592 13.85 -18.39 15.65
N THR A 593 12.74 -17.70 15.89
CA THR A 593 12.71 -16.37 16.55
C THR A 593 11.45 -16.22 17.40
N GLY A 594 11.42 -15.23 18.28
CA GLY A 594 10.33 -14.96 19.20
C GLY A 594 10.47 -15.66 20.55
N LYS A 595 9.62 -15.26 21.50
CA LYS A 595 9.65 -15.79 22.87
C LYS A 595 9.21 -17.25 22.89
N ARG A 596 10.00 -18.11 23.54
CA ARG A 596 9.64 -19.51 23.84
C ARG A 596 8.53 -19.64 24.89
N VAL A 597 8.20 -18.54 25.56
CA VAL A 597 7.12 -18.43 26.55
C VAL A 597 6.02 -17.57 25.92
N GLY A 598 4.92 -18.20 25.57
CA GLY A 598 3.74 -17.61 24.92
C GLY A 598 2.81 -18.70 24.40
N ASP A 599 1.53 -18.38 24.22
CA ASP A 599 0.48 -19.38 23.99
C ASP A 599 0.44 -19.96 22.56
N TYR A 600 1.20 -19.40 21.60
CA TYR A 600 1.08 -19.78 20.18
C TYR A 600 2.44 -19.94 19.48
N VAL A 601 2.52 -20.97 18.64
CA VAL A 601 3.68 -21.29 17.80
C VAL A 601 3.27 -21.30 16.33
N PHE A 602 3.97 -20.52 15.50
CA PHE A 602 3.84 -20.56 14.05
C PHE A 602 4.93 -21.43 13.45
N VAL A 603 4.55 -22.37 12.59
CA VAL A 603 5.47 -23.19 11.79
C VAL A 603 5.28 -22.88 10.31
N PHE A 604 6.31 -22.32 9.67
CA PHE A 604 6.29 -21.83 8.29
C PHE A 604 6.89 -22.85 7.32
N LEU A 605 6.17 -23.15 6.24
CA LEU A 605 6.54 -24.12 5.21
C LEU A 605 6.58 -23.45 3.83
N HIS A 606 7.75 -23.42 3.20
CA HIS A 606 7.94 -22.81 1.89
C HIS A 606 7.45 -23.70 0.71
N GLY A 607 7.40 -23.11 -0.50
CA GLY A 607 7.08 -23.81 -1.75
C GLY A 607 8.27 -24.59 -2.33
N PHE A 608 8.08 -25.30 -3.45
CA PHE A 608 9.21 -25.92 -4.16
C PHE A 608 10.24 -24.85 -4.57
N LEU A 609 11.53 -25.13 -4.40
CA LEU A 609 12.66 -24.18 -4.53
C LEU A 609 12.70 -23.05 -3.49
N GLY A 610 11.73 -22.96 -2.58
CA GLY A 610 11.78 -21.97 -1.50
C GLY A 610 12.81 -22.32 -0.43
N ARG A 611 13.00 -21.41 0.52
CA ARG A 611 13.88 -21.56 1.68
C ARG A 611 13.18 -21.06 2.94
N GLY A 612 13.58 -21.53 4.11
CA GLY A 612 13.09 -21.03 5.39
C GLY A 612 13.35 -19.52 5.56
N GLU A 613 14.45 -19.03 4.97
CA GLU A 613 14.86 -17.61 5.00
C GLU A 613 13.81 -16.68 4.35
N ASP A 614 13.01 -17.19 3.40
CA ASP A 614 11.91 -16.44 2.77
C ASP A 614 10.88 -15.93 3.81
N TRP A 615 10.82 -16.56 4.98
CA TRP A 615 9.87 -16.22 6.05
C TRP A 615 10.44 -15.26 7.10
N ILE A 616 11.76 -15.03 7.16
CA ILE A 616 12.38 -14.22 8.23
C ILE A 616 11.70 -12.84 8.41
N PRO A 617 11.42 -12.06 7.34
CA PRO A 617 10.74 -10.78 7.51
C PRO A 617 9.38 -10.90 8.21
N ILE A 618 8.58 -11.90 7.82
CA ILE A 618 7.26 -12.16 8.41
C ILE A 618 7.41 -12.69 9.84
N MET A 619 8.37 -13.58 10.10
CA MET A 619 8.65 -14.12 11.43
C MET A 619 9.03 -13.02 12.42
N LYS A 620 9.90 -12.08 12.01
CA LYS A 620 10.32 -10.93 12.82
C LYS A 620 9.15 -10.00 13.16
N ALA A 621 8.18 -9.84 12.27
CA ALA A 621 6.96 -9.07 12.54
C ALA A 621 6.22 -9.63 13.78
N PHE A 622 6.06 -10.95 13.86
CA PHE A 622 5.27 -11.62 14.91
C PHE A 622 6.03 -11.96 16.19
N SER A 623 7.35 -11.99 16.16
CA SER A 623 8.21 -12.60 17.18
C SER A 623 8.01 -12.04 18.61
N ARG A 624 7.48 -10.81 18.74
CA ARG A 624 7.08 -10.24 20.04
C ARG A 624 6.02 -11.07 20.77
N SER A 625 5.09 -11.67 20.03
CA SER A 625 3.87 -12.28 20.58
C SER A 625 3.65 -13.74 20.17
N VAL A 626 4.48 -14.25 19.25
CA VAL A 626 4.39 -15.61 18.71
C VAL A 626 5.80 -16.18 18.61
N ARG A 627 5.96 -17.46 18.96
CA ARG A 627 7.16 -18.22 18.65
C ARG A 627 7.11 -18.62 17.18
N CYS A 628 8.06 -18.17 16.38
CA CYS A 628 8.08 -18.40 14.94
C CYS A 628 9.18 -19.40 14.59
N ILE A 629 8.82 -20.46 13.84
CA ILE A 629 9.73 -21.50 13.37
C ILE A 629 9.55 -21.65 11.87
N ALA A 630 10.58 -21.39 11.07
CA ALA A 630 10.62 -21.78 9.67
C ALA A 630 11.61 -22.92 9.48
N ILE A 631 11.33 -23.79 8.52
CA ILE A 631 12.25 -24.88 8.17
C ILE A 631 12.58 -24.83 6.69
N ASP A 632 13.76 -25.35 6.34
CA ASP A 632 13.98 -25.81 4.97
C ASP A 632 13.32 -27.20 4.85
N LEU A 633 12.41 -27.38 3.90
CA LEU A 633 11.80 -28.67 3.61
C LEU A 633 12.87 -29.67 3.12
N PRO A 634 12.68 -30.99 3.31
CA PRO A 634 13.65 -31.99 2.88
C PRO A 634 14.15 -31.78 1.44
N GLY A 635 15.47 -31.80 1.24
CA GLY A 635 16.10 -31.62 -0.06
C GLY A 635 16.12 -30.17 -0.58
N HIS A 636 15.82 -29.19 0.27
CA HIS A 636 15.91 -27.77 -0.05
C HIS A 636 16.94 -27.08 0.84
N ALA A 637 17.60 -26.07 0.29
CA ALA A 637 18.63 -25.26 0.96
C ALA A 637 19.57 -26.08 1.85
N ARG A 638 19.45 -25.96 3.19
CA ARG A 638 20.38 -26.62 4.14
C ARG A 638 19.79 -27.87 4.80
N SER A 639 18.68 -28.39 4.31
CA SER A 639 18.05 -29.62 4.83
C SER A 639 18.41 -30.85 4.01
N ASP A 640 19.01 -31.84 4.67
CA ASP A 640 19.50 -33.06 4.05
C ASP A 640 18.63 -34.29 4.35
N VAL A 641 18.62 -35.24 3.41
CA VAL A 641 17.94 -36.53 3.55
C VAL A 641 18.96 -37.65 3.47
N LYS A 642 19.15 -38.39 4.58
CA LYS A 642 20.05 -39.55 4.63
C LYS A 642 19.23 -40.84 4.66
N TYR A 643 19.50 -41.71 3.70
CA TYR A 643 18.91 -43.04 3.64
C TYR A 643 19.77 -44.02 4.42
N GLN A 644 19.17 -44.83 5.30
CA GLN A 644 19.89 -45.94 5.92
C GLN A 644 20.25 -46.97 4.84
N ALA A 645 21.51 -47.43 4.85
CA ALA A 645 21.97 -48.46 3.92
C ALA A 645 21.37 -49.81 4.32
N ASP A 646 20.27 -50.20 3.68
CA ASP A 646 19.68 -51.52 3.92
C ASP A 646 20.32 -52.56 3.00
N ASN A 647 20.79 -53.65 3.61
CA ASN A 647 21.49 -54.75 2.95
C ASN A 647 20.55 -55.47 1.98
N GLY A 648 20.60 -55.10 0.68
CA GLY A 648 20.10 -55.93 -0.42
C GLY A 648 18.72 -55.62 -0.99
N SER A 649 18.01 -54.59 -0.51
CA SER A 649 16.83 -54.08 -1.23
C SER A 649 16.82 -52.55 -1.25
N MET A 650 17.10 -51.96 -2.41
CA MET A 650 17.17 -50.51 -2.61
C MET A 650 15.76 -49.90 -2.66
N LYS A 651 14.96 -50.04 -1.59
CA LYS A 651 13.70 -49.30 -1.44
C LYS A 651 14.05 -47.83 -1.18
N ARG A 652 14.19 -47.04 -2.25
CA ARG A 652 14.26 -45.57 -2.14
C ARG A 652 12.98 -45.08 -1.46
N HIS A 653 13.09 -44.60 -0.23
CA HIS A 653 11.94 -44.05 0.52
C HIS A 653 11.32 -42.85 -0.23
N SER A 654 10.01 -42.69 -0.12
CA SER A 654 9.25 -41.66 -0.85
C SER A 654 9.35 -40.29 -0.18
N LEU A 655 9.53 -39.23 -0.96
CA LEU A 655 9.41 -37.84 -0.52
C LEU A 655 8.04 -37.24 -0.93
N SER A 656 6.99 -38.03 -0.76
CA SER A 656 5.61 -37.59 -1.03
C SER A 656 5.12 -36.61 0.04
N VAL A 657 4.02 -35.91 -0.25
CA VAL A 657 3.36 -34.99 0.72
C VAL A 657 3.02 -35.72 2.03
N ASP A 658 2.59 -36.98 1.95
CA ASP A 658 2.21 -37.79 3.12
C ASP A 658 3.43 -38.16 3.99
N ALA A 659 4.53 -38.55 3.35
CA ALA A 659 5.79 -38.86 4.04
C ALA A 659 6.39 -37.61 4.71
N ILE A 660 6.39 -36.47 4.00
CA ILE A 660 6.87 -35.20 4.56
C ILE A 660 5.97 -34.76 5.73
N ALA A 661 4.65 -34.93 5.64
CA ALA A 661 3.73 -34.64 6.74
C ALA A 661 3.99 -35.53 7.98
N GLY A 662 4.24 -36.83 7.78
CA GLY A 662 4.60 -37.74 8.87
C GLY A 662 5.90 -37.33 9.58
N MET A 663 6.94 -36.99 8.81
CA MET A 663 8.18 -36.43 9.34
C MET A 663 7.93 -35.11 10.10
N LEU A 664 7.11 -34.21 9.55
CA LEU A 664 6.76 -32.94 10.20
C LEU A 664 6.02 -33.13 11.52
N CYS A 665 5.17 -34.14 11.64
CA CYS A 665 4.51 -34.46 12.91
C CYS A 665 5.54 -34.84 14.00
N LYS A 666 6.57 -35.62 13.64
CA LYS A 666 7.71 -35.92 14.52
C LYS A 666 8.53 -34.69 14.83
N PHE A 667 8.85 -33.88 13.83
CA PHE A 667 9.55 -32.60 13.99
C PHE A 667 8.85 -31.71 15.00
N ILE A 668 7.53 -31.47 14.84
CA ILE A 668 6.72 -30.63 15.73
C ILE A 668 6.81 -31.15 17.17
N THR A 669 6.66 -32.47 17.35
CA THR A 669 6.75 -33.11 18.67
C THR A 669 8.13 -32.93 19.33
N ASN A 670 9.20 -32.85 18.54
CA ASN A 670 10.55 -32.64 19.05
C ASN A 670 10.83 -31.17 19.42
N VAL A 671 10.12 -30.19 18.83
CA VAL A 671 10.37 -28.75 19.06
C VAL A 671 9.39 -28.11 20.04
N THR A 672 8.21 -28.70 20.25
CA THR A 672 7.17 -28.17 21.16
C THR A 672 6.19 -29.26 21.61
N SER A 673 5.71 -29.14 22.85
CA SER A 673 4.56 -29.91 23.38
C SER A 673 3.23 -29.34 22.93
N GLU A 674 3.19 -28.02 22.67
CA GLU A 674 2.00 -27.28 22.29
C GLU A 674 1.54 -27.62 20.86
N LYS A 675 0.26 -27.37 20.59
CA LYS A 675 -0.24 -27.34 19.21
C LYS A 675 0.34 -26.14 18.46
N VAL A 676 0.42 -26.26 17.14
CA VAL A 676 1.01 -25.23 16.28
C VAL A 676 0.02 -24.73 15.24
N ILE A 677 0.22 -23.51 14.77
CA ILE A 677 -0.44 -22.97 13.58
C ILE A 677 0.52 -23.11 12.41
N LEU A 678 0.10 -23.84 11.37
CA LEU A 678 0.91 -24.02 10.16
C LEU A 678 0.65 -22.90 9.16
N VAL A 679 1.71 -22.30 8.63
CA VAL A 679 1.63 -21.31 7.55
C VAL A 679 2.38 -21.88 6.35
N GLY A 680 1.63 -22.34 5.34
CA GLY A 680 2.21 -23.00 4.18
C GLY A 680 2.01 -22.20 2.89
N TYR A 681 3.05 -22.13 2.05
CA TYR A 681 2.98 -21.57 0.70
C TYR A 681 3.14 -22.66 -0.38
N SER A 682 2.26 -22.66 -1.39
CA SER A 682 2.31 -23.53 -2.57
C SER A 682 2.48 -25.02 -2.22
N MET A 683 3.66 -25.64 -2.39
CA MET A 683 3.94 -27.00 -1.90
C MET A 683 3.78 -27.13 -0.38
N GLY A 684 4.37 -26.21 0.39
CA GLY A 684 4.18 -26.11 1.83
C GLY A 684 2.72 -25.92 2.23
N ALA A 685 1.92 -25.24 1.41
CA ALA A 685 0.47 -25.10 1.63
C ALA A 685 -0.27 -26.44 1.47
N ARG A 686 0.14 -27.29 0.52
CA ARG A 686 -0.42 -28.65 0.36
C ARG A 686 -0.09 -29.53 1.56
N ILE A 687 1.15 -29.43 2.04
CA ILE A 687 1.61 -30.15 3.24
C ILE A 687 0.85 -29.65 4.48
N ALA A 688 0.72 -28.33 4.66
CA ALA A 688 -0.02 -27.73 5.77
C ALA A 688 -1.50 -28.15 5.77
N LEU A 689 -2.14 -28.17 4.59
CA LEU A 689 -3.53 -28.64 4.46
C LEU A 689 -3.66 -30.12 4.80
N HIS A 690 -2.73 -30.95 4.34
CA HIS A 690 -2.70 -32.37 4.67
C HIS A 690 -2.50 -32.60 6.18
N MET A 691 -1.60 -31.85 6.80
CA MET A 691 -1.38 -31.84 8.25
C MET A 691 -2.65 -31.48 9.01
N ALA A 692 -3.32 -30.40 8.63
CA ALA A 692 -4.55 -29.93 9.28
C ALA A 692 -5.72 -30.93 9.18
N LEU A 693 -5.73 -31.79 8.16
CA LEU A 693 -6.78 -32.80 7.97
C LEU A 693 -6.47 -34.15 8.63
N LYS A 694 -5.19 -34.51 8.79
CA LYS A 694 -4.78 -35.83 9.29
C LYS A 694 -4.18 -35.84 10.70
N TYR A 695 -3.70 -34.72 11.20
CA TYR A 695 -2.98 -34.60 12.48
C TYR A 695 -3.56 -33.46 13.34
N ASP A 696 -4.88 -33.45 13.54
CA ASP A 696 -5.60 -32.38 14.24
C ASP A 696 -5.30 -32.31 15.76
N ASP A 697 -4.61 -33.32 16.30
CA ASP A 697 -4.07 -33.37 17.65
C ASP A 697 -2.82 -32.49 17.83
N LYS A 698 -2.12 -32.15 16.74
CA LYS A 698 -0.92 -31.29 16.75
C LYS A 698 -1.15 -29.88 16.19
N ILE A 699 -2.26 -29.65 15.50
CA ILE A 699 -2.50 -28.41 14.76
C ILE A 699 -3.68 -27.65 15.38
N ASP A 700 -3.48 -26.36 15.65
CA ASP A 700 -4.53 -25.42 16.13
C ASP A 700 -5.19 -24.63 15.00
N GLY A 701 -4.53 -24.56 13.85
CA GLY A 701 -5.06 -23.92 12.65
C GLY A 701 -4.06 -23.99 11.51
N ALA A 702 -4.50 -23.72 10.29
CA ALA A 702 -3.61 -23.65 9.14
C ALA A 702 -3.95 -22.50 8.19
N VAL A 703 -2.90 -21.89 7.67
CA VAL A 703 -2.92 -20.83 6.66
C VAL A 703 -2.36 -21.39 5.36
N ILE A 704 -3.21 -21.38 4.33
CA ILE A 704 -2.96 -22.01 3.04
C ILE A 704 -2.78 -20.90 2.00
N ILE A 705 -1.52 -20.55 1.71
CA ILE A 705 -1.16 -19.51 0.74
C ILE A 705 -0.96 -20.16 -0.63
N SER A 706 -1.85 -19.86 -1.57
CA SER A 706 -1.84 -20.39 -2.94
C SER A 706 -1.71 -21.93 -2.98
N GLY A 707 -2.43 -22.61 -2.09
CA GLY A 707 -2.42 -24.06 -1.95
C GLY A 707 -3.57 -24.76 -2.68
N SER A 708 -3.51 -26.10 -2.72
CA SER A 708 -4.52 -26.92 -3.39
C SER A 708 -4.70 -28.28 -2.71
N PRO A 709 -5.93 -28.81 -2.60
CA PRO A 709 -6.19 -30.15 -2.07
C PRO A 709 -5.81 -31.29 -3.05
N GLY A 710 -5.44 -30.99 -4.29
CA GLY A 710 -5.01 -31.98 -5.29
C GLY A 710 -5.90 -32.03 -6.53
N LEU A 711 -5.52 -32.84 -7.52
CA LEU A 711 -6.30 -33.04 -8.75
C LEU A 711 -7.25 -34.24 -8.59
N THR A 712 -8.53 -34.07 -8.93
CA THR A 712 -9.54 -35.15 -8.91
C THR A 712 -9.56 -35.96 -10.20
N ASP A 713 -9.36 -35.31 -11.35
CA ASP A 713 -9.47 -35.96 -12.65
C ASP A 713 -8.28 -36.93 -12.91
N PRO A 714 -8.53 -38.23 -13.17
CA PRO A 714 -7.47 -39.21 -13.41
C PRO A 714 -6.56 -38.88 -14.60
N GLY A 715 -7.12 -38.28 -15.66
CA GLY A 715 -6.37 -37.87 -16.86
C GLY A 715 -5.39 -36.74 -16.54
N ALA A 716 -5.88 -35.67 -15.93
CA ALA A 716 -5.09 -34.53 -15.47
C ALA A 716 -4.01 -34.96 -14.47
N ARG A 717 -4.31 -35.92 -13.58
CA ARG A 717 -3.33 -36.52 -12.66
C ARG A 717 -2.22 -37.22 -13.45
N LYS A 718 -2.56 -38.09 -14.40
CA LYS A 718 -1.56 -38.81 -15.23
C LYS A 718 -0.68 -37.84 -16.01
N PHE A 719 -1.28 -36.84 -16.66
CA PHE A 719 -0.56 -35.80 -17.39
C PHE A 719 0.38 -35.01 -16.48
N ARG A 720 -0.11 -34.60 -15.30
CA ARG A 720 0.68 -33.83 -14.36
C ARG A 720 1.86 -34.61 -13.79
N ARG A 721 1.70 -35.91 -13.50
CA ARG A 721 2.82 -36.78 -13.10
C ARG A 721 3.91 -36.81 -14.17
N ALA A 722 3.51 -37.06 -15.42
CA ALA A 722 4.45 -37.08 -16.54
C ALA A 722 5.18 -35.74 -16.73
N LYS A 723 4.47 -34.60 -16.61
CA LYS A 723 5.07 -33.26 -16.67
C LYS A 723 6.08 -33.03 -15.54
N ASP A 724 5.71 -33.37 -14.30
CA ASP A 724 6.60 -33.18 -13.14
C ASP A 724 7.81 -34.13 -13.18
N ASP A 725 7.65 -35.36 -13.67
CA ASP A 725 8.76 -36.31 -13.88
C ASP A 725 9.73 -35.84 -14.96
N PHE A 726 9.20 -35.35 -16.08
CA PHE A 726 10.02 -34.77 -17.13
C PHE A 726 10.82 -33.57 -16.61
N ARG A 727 10.18 -32.70 -15.83
CA ARG A 727 10.83 -31.56 -15.17
C ARG A 727 11.91 -32.01 -14.19
N ALA A 728 11.64 -33.04 -13.39
CA ALA A 728 12.62 -33.62 -12.47
C ALA A 728 13.84 -34.19 -13.22
N SER A 729 13.62 -34.93 -14.31
CA SER A 729 14.70 -35.41 -15.17
C SER A 729 15.47 -34.27 -15.80
N SER A 730 14.79 -33.24 -16.31
CA SER A 730 15.40 -32.06 -16.92
C SER A 730 16.29 -31.31 -15.93
N LEU A 731 15.86 -31.15 -14.67
CA LEU A 731 16.65 -30.52 -13.60
C LEU A 731 18.00 -31.21 -13.38
N VAL A 732 17.99 -32.55 -13.31
CA VAL A 732 19.22 -33.33 -13.14
C VAL A 732 20.10 -33.28 -14.39
N SER A 733 19.49 -33.35 -15.58
CA SER A 733 20.24 -33.44 -16.85
C SER A 733 20.81 -32.10 -17.34
N HIS A 734 20.14 -30.99 -17.09
CA HIS A 734 20.50 -29.67 -17.65
C HIS A 734 20.90 -28.64 -16.58
N GLY A 735 20.84 -29.02 -15.30
CA GLY A 735 21.19 -28.14 -14.19
C GLY A 735 20.08 -27.17 -13.80
N LEU A 736 20.31 -26.51 -12.66
CA LEU A 736 19.33 -25.64 -12.02
C LEU A 736 19.06 -24.34 -12.79
N GLU A 737 20.08 -23.72 -13.38
CA GLU A 737 19.92 -22.47 -14.12
C GLU A 737 18.96 -22.63 -15.31
N HIS A 738 19.16 -23.66 -16.13
CA HIS A 738 18.26 -23.98 -17.24
C HIS A 738 16.85 -24.29 -16.74
N PHE A 739 16.75 -25.05 -15.64
CA PHE A 739 15.46 -25.36 -15.03
C PHE A 739 14.72 -24.10 -14.57
N LEU A 740 15.39 -23.16 -13.89
CA LEU A 740 14.77 -21.92 -13.42
C LEU A 740 14.31 -21.04 -14.58
N GLY A 741 15.10 -20.97 -15.67
CA GLY A 741 14.71 -20.27 -16.89
C GLY A 741 13.39 -20.79 -17.48
N ALA A 742 13.21 -22.11 -17.55
CA ALA A 742 11.94 -22.70 -17.98
C ALA A 742 10.83 -22.60 -16.92
N TRP A 743 11.18 -22.72 -15.64
CA TRP A 743 10.24 -22.72 -14.52
C TRP A 743 9.53 -21.38 -14.38
N TYR A 744 10.28 -20.28 -14.41
CA TYR A 744 9.75 -18.94 -14.20
C TYR A 744 9.12 -18.33 -15.45
N VAL A 745 9.21 -18.94 -16.63
CA VAL A 745 8.49 -18.49 -17.85
C VAL A 745 6.98 -18.80 -17.77
N GLU A 746 6.57 -19.78 -16.99
CA GLU A 746 5.16 -20.18 -16.87
C GLU A 746 4.27 -19.02 -16.37
N GLU A 747 3.01 -18.98 -16.83
CA GLU A 747 2.08 -17.85 -16.61
C GLU A 747 1.82 -17.54 -15.12
N ILE A 748 1.89 -18.56 -14.27
CA ILE A 748 1.69 -18.44 -12.82
C ILE A 748 2.69 -17.48 -12.15
N TRP A 749 3.83 -17.23 -12.79
CA TRP A 749 4.88 -16.35 -12.29
C TRP A 749 4.85 -14.94 -12.91
N ASN A 750 3.88 -14.62 -13.76
CA ASN A 750 3.80 -13.31 -14.43
C ASN A 750 3.94 -12.13 -13.46
N SER A 751 3.19 -12.17 -12.34
CA SER A 751 3.23 -11.14 -11.32
C SER A 751 4.59 -11.10 -10.61
N LEU A 752 5.10 -12.25 -10.15
CA LEU A 752 6.40 -12.32 -9.48
C LEU A 752 7.56 -11.86 -10.38
N ARG A 753 7.51 -12.12 -11.69
CA ARG A 753 8.52 -11.62 -12.65
C ARG A 753 8.54 -10.10 -12.78
N SER A 754 7.43 -9.42 -12.46
CA SER A 754 7.36 -7.96 -12.45
C SER A 754 7.83 -7.33 -11.13
N HIS A 755 8.09 -8.17 -10.11
CA HIS A 755 8.56 -7.71 -8.81
C HIS A 755 10.01 -7.22 -8.89
N PRO A 756 10.38 -6.08 -8.26
CA PRO A 756 11.71 -5.48 -8.38
C PRO A 756 12.82 -6.38 -7.86
N HIS A 757 12.55 -7.18 -6.83
CA HIS A 757 13.51 -8.13 -6.27
C HIS A 757 13.48 -9.51 -6.95
N PHE A 758 12.82 -9.67 -8.11
CA PHE A 758 12.73 -10.97 -8.79
C PHE A 758 14.11 -11.59 -9.05
N SER A 759 15.08 -10.79 -9.52
CA SER A 759 16.44 -11.26 -9.78
C SER A 759 17.16 -11.73 -8.52
N GLU A 760 16.98 -11.05 -7.38
CA GLU A 760 17.51 -11.48 -6.07
C GLU A 760 16.92 -12.85 -5.69
N ILE A 761 15.59 -12.99 -5.79
CA ILE A 761 14.88 -14.24 -5.48
C ILE A 761 15.38 -15.41 -6.35
N VAL A 762 15.56 -15.20 -7.65
CA VAL A 762 16.09 -16.22 -8.57
C VAL A 762 17.54 -16.57 -8.21
N THR A 763 18.37 -15.59 -7.88
CA THR A 763 19.76 -15.79 -7.46
C THR A 763 19.85 -16.63 -6.19
N ASP A 764 18.95 -16.40 -5.23
CA ASP A 764 18.86 -17.22 -4.02
C ASP A 764 18.43 -18.66 -4.33
N ARG A 765 17.60 -18.86 -5.36
CA ARG A 765 17.17 -20.20 -5.77
C ARG A 765 18.32 -20.98 -6.38
N LEU A 766 19.25 -20.32 -7.07
CA LEU A 766 20.44 -20.94 -7.66
C LEU A 766 21.40 -21.54 -6.63
N GLN A 767 21.27 -21.19 -5.35
CA GLN A 767 22.10 -21.73 -4.26
C GLN A 767 21.70 -23.16 -3.81
N HIS A 768 20.82 -23.85 -4.55
CA HIS A 768 20.47 -25.24 -4.25
C HIS A 768 21.48 -26.19 -4.91
N ASP A 769 22.18 -26.98 -4.08
CA ASP A 769 23.26 -27.84 -4.56
C ASP A 769 22.81 -29.29 -4.83
N ASP A 770 21.91 -29.85 -4.01
CA ASP A 770 21.42 -31.23 -4.16
C ASP A 770 20.28 -31.36 -5.19
N LEU A 771 20.65 -31.29 -6.47
CA LEU A 771 19.71 -31.37 -7.58
C LEU A 771 18.99 -32.74 -7.67
N HIS A 772 19.62 -33.81 -7.19
CA HIS A 772 19.04 -35.16 -7.23
C HIS A 772 17.89 -35.30 -6.22
N THR A 773 18.09 -34.86 -4.98
CA THR A 773 17.02 -34.87 -3.99
C THR A 773 15.93 -33.86 -4.36
N LEU A 774 16.30 -32.68 -4.87
CA LEU A 774 15.34 -31.69 -5.33
C LEU A 774 14.45 -32.22 -6.48
N ALA A 775 15.05 -32.89 -7.47
CA ALA A 775 14.31 -33.58 -8.53
C ALA A 775 13.40 -34.70 -7.99
N LYS A 776 13.89 -35.47 -7.02
CA LYS A 776 13.09 -36.50 -6.35
C LYS A 776 11.90 -35.89 -5.62
N VAL A 777 12.06 -34.78 -4.90
CA VAL A 777 10.95 -34.08 -4.24
C VAL A 777 9.95 -33.57 -5.28
N LEU A 778 10.40 -32.98 -6.39
CA LEU A 778 9.52 -32.51 -7.47
C LEU A 778 8.64 -33.64 -8.03
N SER A 779 9.24 -34.81 -8.28
CA SER A 779 8.52 -35.98 -8.77
C SER A 779 7.61 -36.60 -7.71
N ASP A 780 8.13 -36.97 -6.54
CA ASP A 780 7.39 -37.69 -5.50
C ASP A 780 6.26 -36.86 -4.90
N SER A 781 6.47 -35.54 -4.73
CA SER A 781 5.47 -34.61 -4.21
C SER A 781 4.52 -34.06 -5.29
N SER A 782 4.62 -34.56 -6.53
CA SER A 782 3.75 -34.14 -7.64
C SER A 782 2.28 -34.15 -7.23
N ILE A 783 1.56 -33.08 -7.56
CA ILE A 783 0.11 -33.00 -7.33
C ILE A 783 -0.67 -34.08 -8.12
N GLY A 784 -0.07 -34.65 -9.16
CA GLY A 784 -0.62 -35.81 -9.87
C GLY A 784 -0.47 -37.13 -9.10
N ARG A 785 0.46 -37.22 -8.14
CA ARG A 785 0.63 -38.36 -7.21
C ARG A 785 -0.13 -38.15 -5.89
N GLN A 786 -0.25 -36.91 -5.42
CA GLN A 786 -0.97 -36.57 -4.19
C GLN A 786 -2.41 -37.10 -4.21
N GLN A 787 -2.86 -37.74 -3.12
CA GLN A 787 -4.27 -38.11 -2.98
C GLN A 787 -5.15 -36.85 -2.92
N PRO A 788 -6.25 -36.76 -3.70
CA PRO A 788 -7.09 -35.57 -3.68
C PRO A 788 -7.85 -35.45 -2.35
N LEU A 789 -7.62 -34.35 -1.62
CA LEU A 789 -8.18 -34.08 -0.29
C LEU A 789 -9.54 -33.37 -0.32
N TRP A 790 -10.21 -33.31 -1.47
CA TRP A 790 -11.42 -32.50 -1.66
C TRP A 790 -12.59 -32.95 -0.79
N GLU A 791 -12.71 -34.25 -0.51
CA GLU A 791 -13.76 -34.79 0.33
C GLU A 791 -13.39 -34.75 1.82
N ASP A 792 -12.09 -34.83 2.15
CA ASP A 792 -11.58 -34.66 3.50
C ASP A 792 -11.84 -33.24 4.05
N LEU A 793 -11.90 -32.22 3.18
CA LEU A 793 -12.26 -30.85 3.56
C LEU A 793 -13.60 -30.74 4.31
N LYS A 794 -14.55 -31.64 4.04
CA LYS A 794 -15.85 -31.68 4.74
C LYS A 794 -15.73 -32.09 6.21
N GLN A 795 -14.60 -32.70 6.58
CA GLN A 795 -14.34 -33.20 7.93
C GLN A 795 -13.40 -32.28 8.71
N CYS A 796 -12.94 -31.17 8.11
CA CYS A 796 -12.04 -30.23 8.77
C CYS A 796 -12.74 -29.53 9.95
N ASN A 797 -12.17 -29.68 11.14
CA ASN A 797 -12.67 -29.09 12.39
C ASN A 797 -11.81 -27.93 12.88
N LEU A 798 -10.71 -27.64 12.19
CA LEU A 798 -9.74 -26.62 12.56
C LEU A 798 -10.01 -25.30 11.80
N PRO A 799 -9.67 -24.15 12.41
CA PRO A 799 -9.63 -22.87 11.70
C PRO A 799 -8.70 -22.94 10.48
N LEU A 800 -9.23 -22.61 9.30
CA LEU A 800 -8.48 -22.49 8.06
C LEU A 800 -8.57 -21.06 7.49
N LEU A 801 -7.42 -20.51 7.09
CA LEU A 801 -7.32 -19.29 6.31
C LEU A 801 -6.77 -19.61 4.93
N LEU A 802 -7.49 -19.22 3.88
CA LEU A 802 -7.05 -19.35 2.49
C LEU A 802 -6.57 -17.98 2.01
N ILE A 803 -5.29 -17.87 1.62
CA ILE A 803 -4.71 -16.65 1.07
C ILE A 803 -4.37 -16.91 -0.39
N VAL A 804 -4.73 -15.97 -1.27
CA VAL A 804 -4.44 -16.02 -2.71
C VAL A 804 -4.08 -14.62 -3.19
N GLY A 805 -3.22 -14.51 -4.19
CA GLY A 805 -2.97 -13.23 -4.85
C GLY A 805 -4.17 -12.80 -5.70
N GLU A 806 -4.42 -11.49 -5.77
CA GLU A 806 -5.42 -10.88 -6.64
C GLU A 806 -5.23 -11.29 -8.11
N ASP A 807 -3.99 -11.45 -8.57
CA ASP A 807 -3.67 -11.82 -9.95
C ASP A 807 -3.58 -13.34 -10.18
N ASP A 808 -3.75 -14.16 -9.13
CA ASP A 808 -3.74 -15.63 -9.25
C ASP A 808 -5.14 -16.20 -9.52
N ALA A 809 -5.63 -15.98 -10.75
CA ALA A 809 -6.96 -16.44 -11.18
C ALA A 809 -7.22 -17.93 -10.91
N LYS A 810 -6.20 -18.78 -11.09
CA LYS A 810 -6.31 -20.23 -10.89
C LYS A 810 -6.52 -20.57 -9.42
N PHE A 811 -5.67 -20.06 -8.53
CA PHE A 811 -5.77 -20.39 -7.11
C PHE A 811 -6.93 -19.67 -6.42
N LYS A 812 -7.38 -18.50 -6.92
CA LYS A 812 -8.66 -17.89 -6.51
C LYS A 812 -9.83 -18.86 -6.72
N GLN A 813 -9.92 -19.51 -7.88
CA GLN A 813 -10.98 -20.49 -8.15
C GLN A 813 -10.86 -21.72 -7.25
N ILE A 814 -9.64 -22.22 -7.01
CA ILE A 814 -9.41 -23.36 -6.11
C ILE A 814 -9.82 -23.00 -4.67
N ALA A 815 -9.41 -21.84 -4.17
CA ALA A 815 -9.74 -21.38 -2.83
C ALA A 815 -11.25 -21.17 -2.64
N LYS A 816 -11.95 -20.59 -3.62
CA LYS A 816 -13.42 -20.47 -3.61
C LYS A 816 -14.10 -21.85 -3.55
N ARG A 817 -13.60 -22.83 -4.30
CA ARG A 817 -14.10 -24.22 -4.26
C ARG A 817 -13.83 -24.89 -2.92
N MET A 818 -12.65 -24.68 -2.34
CA MET A 818 -12.31 -25.20 -1.00
C MET A 818 -13.24 -24.61 0.05
N LEU A 819 -13.42 -23.28 0.06
CA LEU A 819 -14.31 -22.59 0.98
C LEU A 819 -15.75 -23.13 0.87
N HIS A 820 -16.25 -23.34 -0.34
CA HIS A 820 -17.57 -23.94 -0.57
C HIS A 820 -17.66 -25.36 0.02
N LYS A 821 -16.66 -26.22 -0.19
CA LYS A 821 -16.63 -27.58 0.36
C LYS A 821 -16.55 -27.61 1.88
N ILE A 822 -15.74 -26.73 2.48
CA ILE A 822 -15.61 -26.62 3.94
C ILE A 822 -16.91 -26.13 4.56
N SER A 823 -17.56 -25.12 3.97
CA SER A 823 -18.80 -24.52 4.50
C SER A 823 -20.00 -25.48 4.59
N HIS A 824 -19.94 -26.64 3.92
CA HIS A 824 -20.96 -27.69 4.02
C HIS A 824 -20.63 -28.73 5.12
N SER A 825 -19.58 -28.51 5.92
CA SER A 825 -19.23 -29.33 7.07
C SER A 825 -20.23 -29.13 8.21
N THR A 826 -20.75 -30.24 8.74
CA THR A 826 -21.64 -30.24 9.91
C THR A 826 -20.89 -30.14 11.25
N ARG A 827 -19.55 -30.08 11.24
CA ARG A 827 -18.70 -30.12 12.44
C ARG A 827 -17.88 -28.85 12.66
N MET A 828 -18.10 -27.81 11.87
CA MET A 828 -17.30 -26.60 11.92
C MET A 828 -17.46 -25.82 13.22
N LYS A 829 -16.32 -25.55 13.87
CA LYS A 829 -16.22 -24.64 15.02
C LYS A 829 -15.97 -23.18 14.62
N ALA A 830 -15.53 -22.92 13.38
CA ALA A 830 -15.16 -21.59 12.89
C ALA A 830 -15.33 -21.44 11.38
N THR A 831 -15.83 -20.29 10.92
CA THR A 831 -16.01 -19.98 9.49
C THR A 831 -14.65 -19.79 8.80
N PRO A 832 -14.34 -20.47 7.68
CA PRO A 832 -13.08 -20.31 6.98
C PRO A 832 -13.12 -18.96 6.27
N ALA A 833 -11.96 -18.33 6.10
CA ALA A 833 -11.87 -17.06 5.39
C ALA A 833 -11.00 -17.21 4.14
N ILE A 834 -11.39 -16.52 3.08
CA ILE A 834 -10.56 -16.27 1.92
C ILE A 834 -10.09 -14.81 1.98
N VAL A 835 -8.80 -14.59 1.74
CA VAL A 835 -8.21 -13.27 1.59
C VAL A 835 -7.52 -13.20 0.24
N GLU A 836 -7.93 -12.22 -0.56
CA GLU A 836 -7.24 -11.86 -1.80
C GLU A 836 -6.21 -10.77 -1.45
N VAL A 837 -4.93 -11.02 -1.76
CA VAL A 837 -3.82 -10.10 -1.49
C VAL A 837 -3.65 -9.18 -2.70
N PRO A 838 -3.77 -7.85 -2.53
CA PRO A 838 -3.78 -6.91 -3.64
C PRO A 838 -2.43 -6.84 -4.34
N LYS A 839 -2.45 -6.63 -5.67
CA LYS A 839 -1.25 -6.48 -6.52
C LYS A 839 -0.25 -7.62 -6.31
N SER A 840 -0.72 -8.87 -6.34
CA SER A 840 0.09 -10.04 -6.07
C SER A 840 -0.43 -11.25 -6.84
N GLY A 841 0.48 -12.10 -7.31
CA GLY A 841 0.16 -13.36 -7.95
C GLY A 841 0.34 -14.55 -7.03
N HIS A 842 0.96 -15.60 -7.56
CA HIS A 842 1.07 -16.87 -6.85
C HIS A 842 1.85 -16.76 -5.54
N ALA A 843 2.93 -15.97 -5.52
CA ALA A 843 3.86 -15.87 -4.41
C ALA A 843 3.51 -14.71 -3.46
N ALA A 844 2.24 -14.57 -3.08
CA ALA A 844 1.73 -13.41 -2.35
C ALA A 844 2.53 -13.01 -1.09
N HIS A 845 3.08 -13.98 -0.34
CA HIS A 845 3.97 -13.74 0.80
C HIS A 845 5.29 -13.02 0.47
N LEU A 846 5.80 -13.13 -0.76
CA LEU A 846 6.99 -12.42 -1.23
C LEU A 846 6.62 -11.10 -1.91
N GLU A 847 5.50 -11.08 -2.63
CA GLU A 847 5.07 -9.92 -3.43
C GLU A 847 4.40 -8.82 -2.60
N ASN A 848 3.65 -9.20 -1.56
CA ASN A 848 3.03 -8.26 -0.62
C ASN A 848 2.99 -8.83 0.82
N PRO A 849 4.16 -8.93 1.47
CA PRO A 849 4.30 -9.53 2.81
C PRO A 849 3.51 -8.78 3.89
N LEU A 850 3.39 -7.45 3.82
CA LEU A 850 2.68 -6.66 4.84
C LEU A 850 1.19 -7.02 4.92
N HIS A 851 0.54 -7.22 3.77
CA HIS A 851 -0.85 -7.66 3.75
C HIS A 851 -1.01 -9.10 4.28
N VAL A 852 -0.03 -9.97 4.02
CA VAL A 852 0.00 -11.33 4.60
C VAL A 852 0.17 -11.26 6.12
N ILE A 853 1.07 -10.41 6.64
CA ILE A 853 1.24 -10.18 8.08
C ILE A 853 -0.08 -9.73 8.71
N TYR A 854 -0.74 -8.71 8.14
CA TYR A 854 -2.05 -8.27 8.63
C TYR A 854 -3.07 -9.43 8.67
N SER A 855 -3.13 -10.23 7.59
CA SER A 855 -4.04 -11.38 7.49
C SER A 855 -3.76 -12.46 8.54
N LEU A 856 -2.48 -12.75 8.81
CA LEU A 856 -2.05 -13.68 9.86
C LEU A 856 -2.42 -13.18 11.26
N ARG A 857 -2.28 -11.88 11.53
CA ARG A 857 -2.69 -11.25 12.80
C ARG A 857 -4.20 -11.38 13.02
N GLN A 858 -5.00 -11.08 12.00
CA GLN A 858 -6.46 -11.26 12.07
C GLN A 858 -6.85 -12.73 12.31
N PHE A 859 -6.15 -13.66 11.67
CA PHE A 859 -6.39 -15.09 11.88
C PHE A 859 -6.01 -15.54 13.29
N LEU A 860 -4.86 -15.11 13.82
CA LEU A 860 -4.44 -15.41 15.18
C LEU A 860 -5.45 -14.91 16.22
N ASN A 861 -6.01 -13.70 16.04
CA ASN A 861 -7.04 -13.17 16.91
C ASN A 861 -8.32 -14.03 16.89
N ARG A 862 -8.70 -14.57 15.73
CA ARG A 862 -9.83 -15.50 15.60
C ARG A 862 -9.55 -16.82 16.32
N VAL A 863 -8.37 -17.41 16.12
CA VAL A 863 -7.96 -18.64 16.83
C VAL A 863 -8.01 -18.43 18.34
N LYS A 864 -7.45 -17.32 18.84
CA LYS A 864 -7.50 -16.94 20.27
C LYS A 864 -8.91 -16.88 20.84
N THR A 865 -9.83 -16.27 20.09
CA THR A 865 -11.24 -16.14 20.50
C THR A 865 -11.93 -17.50 20.59
N LEU A 866 -11.59 -18.43 19.68
CA LEU A 866 -12.16 -19.78 19.69
C LEU A 866 -11.62 -20.62 20.85
N SER A 867 -10.32 -20.50 21.15
CA SER A 867 -9.69 -21.19 22.28
C SER A 867 -10.26 -20.72 23.61
N SER A 868 -10.48 -19.40 23.80
CA SER A 868 -11.05 -18.86 25.04
C SER A 868 -12.50 -19.30 25.28
N LEU A 869 -13.34 -19.35 24.23
CA LEU A 869 -14.72 -19.85 24.31
C LEU A 869 -14.78 -21.35 24.68
N GLN A 870 -13.83 -22.16 24.19
CA GLN A 870 -13.75 -23.58 24.55
C GLN A 870 -13.38 -23.77 26.02
N THR A 871 -12.44 -22.98 26.55
CA THR A 871 -12.06 -23.01 27.97
C THR A 871 -13.20 -22.57 28.88
N GLN A 872 -13.97 -21.54 28.49
CA GLN A 872 -15.13 -21.09 29.27
C GLN A 872 -16.26 -22.14 29.33
N ASN A 873 -16.57 -22.81 28.21
CA ASN A 873 -17.60 -23.85 28.18
C ASN A 873 -17.19 -25.10 28.99
N ALA A 874 -15.90 -25.48 28.98
CA ALA A 874 -15.38 -26.59 29.79
C ALA A 874 -15.47 -26.32 31.31
N VAL A 875 -15.40 -25.05 31.74
CA VAL A 875 -15.58 -24.66 33.15
C VAL A 875 -17.07 -24.67 33.54
N VAL A 876 -17.98 -24.39 32.62
CA VAL A 876 -19.44 -24.41 32.89
C VAL A 876 -19.97 -25.85 33.00
N ASP A 877 -19.45 -26.79 32.19
CA ASP A 877 -19.87 -28.20 32.27
C ASP A 877 -19.31 -28.92 33.51
N SER A 878 -18.13 -28.56 34.02
CA SER A 878 -17.60 -29.12 35.26
C SER A 878 -18.36 -28.69 36.53
N HIS A 879 -19.22 -27.67 36.44
CA HIS A 879 -20.13 -27.25 37.51
C HIS A 879 -21.52 -27.89 37.44
N ARG A 880 -21.83 -28.71 36.42
CA ARG A 880 -23.09 -29.48 36.33
C ARG A 880 -23.01 -30.88 36.94
N ASP A 881 -21.82 -31.37 37.25
CA ASP A 881 -21.59 -32.69 37.88
C ASP A 881 -21.32 -32.59 39.39
N ILE A 882 -22.13 -31.81 40.13
CA ILE A 882 -22.23 -31.95 41.59
C ILE A 882 -23.47 -32.82 41.89
N PRO A 883 -23.32 -34.04 42.43
CA PRO A 883 -24.47 -34.87 42.76
C PRO A 883 -25.28 -34.21 43.88
N ARG A 884 -26.58 -34.00 43.63
CA ARG A 884 -27.57 -33.69 44.68
C ARG A 884 -27.60 -34.86 45.67
N GLN A 885 -26.86 -34.75 46.77
CA GLN A 885 -27.08 -35.60 47.93
C GLN A 885 -28.40 -35.22 48.58
N VAL A 886 -29.30 -36.19 48.57
CA VAL A 886 -30.62 -36.18 49.18
C VAL A 886 -30.46 -36.22 50.70
N SER A 887 -30.91 -35.16 51.38
CA SER A 887 -31.18 -35.16 52.82
C SER A 887 -32.50 -35.91 53.08
N LYS A 888 -32.41 -37.04 53.80
CA LYS A 888 -33.52 -37.65 54.56
C LYS A 888 -32.98 -38.13 55.92
N THR A 889 -33.26 -37.33 56.95
CA THR A 889 -33.60 -37.67 58.34
C THR A 889 -32.85 -38.80 59.05
N MET A 890 -32.03 -38.45 60.05
CA MET A 890 -32.37 -38.49 61.49
C MET A 890 -31.45 -37.58 62.29
#